data_AF-A0A7C1Y195-F1
#
_entry.id   AF-A0A7C1Y195-F1
#
_cell.length_a   1.000
_cell.length_b   1.000
_cell.length_c   1.000
_cell.angle_alpha   90.00
_cell.angle_beta   90.00
_cell.angle_gamma   90.00
#
_symmetry.space_group_name_H-M   'P 1'
#
loop_
_entity.id
_entity.type
_entity.pdbx_description
1 polymer ?
#
loop_
_entity_poly.entity_id
_entity_poly.type
_entity_poly.pdbx_seq_one_letter_code
_entity_poly.pdbx_strand_id
1 'polypeptide(L)'
;MAAQGKTCFHCGLPCPEGSDYSVEIEQVVRPMCCPGCQAVAQAIVDNDLTSFYHLRDETSRNAEELVPAALREAEIFDREAVQASFVRAEEGEIREASLIMEGIVCAACVWLSERHVTALPGVLSFRVNYATHRAQVRWDNSRISLSEILRAIAAIGYLAHPFDPGRQEALQKKEKRQALWRIAIAGFGAMQVMMLAVAMYAGDYGGMDADLRLFMRWVSLLLATPVVLYSARPFFIAAWRDLRQRQLGMDVPVALAIGAAYGASLVATVLNRGHVYFDSVTMFTFFLLTGRYLEMAARHRAGQVAEELVRLRPAVATRVGADGRRESVPVSELAVGDLIRMRPGDTIATDGCIVEGHTEVDESLLTGESLPLGRGPGDAVIGGTLNITSPITVAVEHVGEDTVLAAITRLLDRAQGEKPRIARLADRIAGWFVAAILVLGVAVGLAWWGAGPERAFTIVLSVLVVTCPCALSLATPAAVTTATGALTRRGLLVTRGHALETLARTTHMVFDKTGTLTEGRLVLEAVHVLREGLATERVQALAASLERDSEHPLARALSEACAGSLVAVAAPRSVPGQGVEGIIDGRRYRLGSDRFVAEWGTAPPEPDDTASWVWLADEAGVLAGFAIGDRPRAEAAAAMQALREMGLQLVMLSGDREAVAAAVASELGIDEVHGRLSPDAK
;
A
#
# COMPACT_ATOMS: atom_id res chain seq x y z
N MET A 1 54.46 -28.51 -21.50
CA MET A 1 53.07 -28.46 -22.01
C MET A 1 52.16 -28.34 -20.81
N ALA A 2 51.71 -27.13 -20.48
CA ALA A 2 50.92 -26.84 -19.28
C ALA A 2 49.45 -27.28 -19.49
N ALA A 3 48.86 -27.90 -18.47
CA ALA A 3 47.47 -28.34 -18.46
C ALA A 3 46.52 -27.14 -18.61
N GLN A 4 45.61 -27.19 -19.59
CA GLN A 4 44.52 -26.23 -19.71
C GLN A 4 43.55 -26.45 -18.53
N GLY A 5 43.57 -25.54 -17.55
CA GLY A 5 42.66 -25.56 -16.41
C GLY A 5 41.21 -25.45 -16.87
N LYS A 6 40.34 -26.35 -16.38
CA LYS A 6 38.89 -26.30 -16.61
C LYS A 6 38.35 -25.00 -16.00
N THR A 7 37.51 -24.27 -16.72
CA THR A 7 36.78 -23.10 -16.18
C THR A 7 35.41 -23.53 -15.68
N CYS A 8 34.98 -22.95 -14.57
CA CYS A 8 33.66 -23.14 -14.00
C CYS A 8 32.60 -22.68 -14.99
N PHE A 9 31.66 -23.55 -15.33
CA PHE A 9 30.58 -23.23 -16.25
C PHE A 9 29.62 -22.18 -15.68
N HIS A 10 29.48 -22.12 -14.35
CA HIS A 10 28.57 -21.18 -13.69
C HIS A 10 29.18 -19.77 -13.51
N CYS A 11 30.37 -19.60 -12.91
CA CYS A 11 30.94 -18.27 -12.65
C CYS A 11 32.09 -17.87 -13.59
N GLY A 12 32.63 -18.79 -14.40
CA GLY A 12 33.73 -18.52 -15.33
C GLY A 12 35.13 -18.47 -14.70
N LEU A 13 35.27 -18.71 -13.39
CA LEU A 13 36.56 -18.81 -12.70
C LEU A 13 37.28 -20.15 -12.98
N PRO A 14 38.62 -20.24 -12.90
CA PRO A 14 39.33 -21.50 -13.02
C PRO A 14 38.93 -22.48 -11.89
N CYS A 15 38.66 -23.73 -12.24
CA CYS A 15 38.42 -24.79 -11.27
C CYS A 15 39.74 -25.15 -10.56
N PRO A 16 39.77 -25.19 -9.21
CA PRO A 16 40.94 -25.61 -8.45
C PRO A 16 41.42 -27.02 -8.85
N GLU A 17 42.72 -27.25 -8.85
CA GLU A 17 43.27 -28.59 -9.09
C GLU A 17 42.77 -29.56 -8.00
N GLY A 18 42.05 -30.62 -8.40
CA GLY A 18 41.43 -31.59 -7.48
C GLY A 18 39.96 -31.35 -7.11
N SER A 19 39.27 -30.37 -7.71
CA SER A 19 37.84 -30.17 -7.48
C SER A 19 36.96 -31.09 -8.34
N ASP A 20 36.11 -31.91 -7.71
CA ASP A 20 35.17 -32.84 -8.39
C ASP A 20 33.74 -32.30 -8.54
N TYR A 21 33.52 -31.00 -8.32
CA TYR A 21 32.18 -30.40 -8.39
C TYR A 21 31.69 -30.33 -9.85
N SER A 22 30.53 -30.93 -10.12
CA SER A 22 29.90 -30.87 -11.44
C SER A 22 28.37 -30.95 -11.34
N VAL A 23 27.69 -30.42 -12.35
CA VAL A 23 26.24 -30.47 -12.52
C VAL A 23 25.92 -30.85 -13.96
N GLU A 24 24.94 -31.72 -14.16
CA GLU A 24 24.42 -32.04 -15.48
C GLU A 24 23.45 -30.93 -15.94
N ILE A 25 23.84 -30.17 -16.96
CA ILE A 25 23.04 -29.09 -17.54
C ILE A 25 22.79 -29.46 -18.99
N GLU A 26 21.52 -29.69 -19.34
CA GLU A 26 21.10 -30.08 -20.70
C GLU A 26 21.84 -31.32 -21.22
N GLN A 27 21.91 -32.38 -20.40
CA GLN A 27 22.58 -33.64 -20.72
C GLN A 27 24.10 -33.54 -20.92
N VAL A 28 24.71 -32.42 -20.51
CA VAL A 28 26.16 -32.24 -20.51
C VAL A 28 26.65 -31.99 -19.08
N VAL A 29 27.57 -32.82 -18.60
CA VAL A 29 28.22 -32.63 -17.29
C VAL A 29 29.16 -31.42 -17.36
N ARG A 30 28.84 -30.38 -16.59
CA ARG A 30 29.58 -29.11 -16.57
C ARG A 30 30.38 -28.97 -15.27
N PRO A 31 31.68 -28.62 -15.33
CA PRO A 31 32.51 -28.46 -14.13
C PRO A 31 32.19 -27.16 -13.37
N MET A 32 32.30 -27.21 -12.05
CA MET A 32 32.08 -26.10 -11.13
C MET A 32 33.34 -25.85 -10.29
N CYS A 33 33.62 -24.59 -9.92
CA CYS A 33 34.83 -24.27 -9.14
C CYS A 33 34.69 -24.51 -7.64
N CYS A 34 33.46 -24.55 -7.10
CA CYS A 34 33.20 -24.68 -5.67
C CYS A 34 31.80 -25.30 -5.39
N PRO A 35 31.53 -25.74 -4.15
CA PRO A 35 30.21 -26.27 -3.74
C PRO A 35 29.07 -25.27 -3.97
N GLY A 36 29.32 -23.96 -3.84
CA GLY A 36 28.32 -22.92 -4.07
C GLY A 36 27.90 -22.83 -5.54
N CYS A 37 28.85 -22.88 -6.48
CA CYS A 37 28.54 -22.91 -7.91
C CYS A 37 27.79 -24.19 -8.30
N GLN A 38 28.10 -25.33 -7.65
CA GLN A 38 27.36 -26.56 -7.84
C GLN A 38 25.92 -26.44 -7.31
N ALA A 39 25.73 -25.93 -6.08
CA ALA A 39 24.42 -25.77 -5.48
C ALA A 39 23.50 -24.84 -6.29
N VAL A 40 24.01 -23.69 -6.75
CA VAL A 40 23.23 -22.76 -7.58
C VAL A 40 22.92 -23.37 -8.94
N ALA A 41 23.91 -24.00 -9.59
CA ALA A 41 23.68 -24.63 -10.88
C ALA A 41 22.70 -25.81 -10.80
N GLN A 42 22.77 -26.61 -9.74
CA GLN A 42 21.86 -27.70 -9.48
C GLN A 42 20.45 -27.17 -9.21
N ALA A 43 20.30 -26.13 -8.38
CA ALA A 43 19.00 -25.50 -8.13
C ALA A 43 18.37 -24.93 -9.41
N ILE A 44 19.15 -24.37 -10.33
CA ILE A 44 18.66 -23.88 -11.63
C ILE A 44 18.14 -25.05 -12.48
N VAL A 45 18.84 -26.19 -12.49
CA VAL A 45 18.42 -27.40 -13.22
C VAL A 45 17.17 -28.02 -12.58
N ASP A 46 17.16 -28.20 -11.27
CA ASP A 46 16.08 -28.84 -10.51
C ASP A 46 14.75 -28.06 -10.60
N ASN A 47 14.80 -26.75 -10.88
CA ASN A 47 13.62 -25.90 -11.04
C ASN A 47 13.21 -25.65 -12.50
N ASP A 48 13.75 -26.41 -13.46
CA ASP A 48 13.46 -26.25 -14.90
C ASP A 48 13.81 -24.85 -15.44
N LEU A 49 14.81 -24.19 -14.82
CA LEU A 49 15.28 -22.85 -15.18
C LEU A 49 16.54 -22.88 -16.07
N THR A 50 16.82 -24.00 -16.74
CA THR A 50 18.01 -24.19 -17.60
C THR A 50 18.15 -23.15 -18.71
N SER A 51 17.03 -22.54 -19.15
CA SER A 51 17.00 -21.38 -20.05
C SER A 51 17.87 -20.20 -19.57
N PHE A 52 18.14 -20.09 -18.27
CA PHE A 52 19.10 -19.15 -17.69
C PHE A 52 20.46 -19.18 -18.37
N TYR A 53 20.99 -20.37 -18.70
CA TYR A 53 22.32 -20.52 -19.30
C TYR A 53 22.38 -20.10 -20.77
N HIS A 54 21.25 -20.15 -21.48
CA HIS A 54 21.13 -19.65 -22.86
C HIS A 54 20.96 -18.14 -22.92
N LEU A 55 20.37 -17.56 -21.88
CA LEU A 55 20.04 -16.15 -21.80
C LEU A 55 21.15 -15.30 -21.16
N ARG A 56 22.27 -15.92 -20.74
CA ARG A 56 23.34 -15.24 -20.03
C ARG A 56 24.44 -14.77 -21.01
N ASP A 57 24.62 -13.45 -21.10
CA ASP A 57 25.59 -12.83 -22.01
C ASP A 57 27.06 -12.88 -21.50
N GLU A 58 27.29 -12.96 -20.17
CA GLU A 58 28.63 -13.12 -19.57
C GLU A 58 28.59 -14.06 -18.34
N THR A 59 29.66 -14.84 -18.11
CA THR A 59 29.83 -15.64 -16.88
C THR A 59 29.83 -14.71 -15.65
N SER A 60 29.13 -15.09 -14.56
CA SER A 60 28.99 -14.30 -13.34
C SER A 60 30.34 -14.02 -12.66
N ARG A 61 31.10 -13.04 -13.17
CA ARG A 61 32.43 -12.68 -12.66
C ARG A 61 32.40 -11.89 -11.36
N ASN A 62 31.23 -11.46 -10.88
CA ASN A 62 31.14 -10.45 -9.82
C ASN A 62 30.21 -10.84 -8.66
N ALA A 63 30.17 -12.12 -8.25
CA ALA A 63 29.46 -12.50 -7.02
C ALA A 63 30.34 -12.34 -5.76
N GLU A 64 31.66 -12.53 -5.88
CA GLU A 64 32.56 -12.48 -4.70
C GLU A 64 33.03 -11.07 -4.33
N GLU A 65 33.12 -10.13 -5.28
CA GLU A 65 33.53 -8.73 -4.99
C GLU A 65 32.36 -7.79 -4.61
N LEU A 66 31.11 -8.27 -4.70
CA LEU A 66 29.90 -7.54 -4.31
C LEU A 66 29.11 -8.33 -3.26
N VAL A 67 29.78 -8.85 -2.22
CA VAL A 67 29.11 -9.00 -0.93
C VAL A 67 29.26 -7.66 -0.24
N PRO A 68 28.28 -6.72 -0.32
CA PRO A 68 28.42 -5.46 0.39
C PRO A 68 28.48 -5.79 1.88
N ALA A 69 29.12 -4.93 2.68
CA ALA A 69 29.07 -5.03 4.14
C ALA A 69 27.63 -5.25 4.67
N ALA A 70 26.62 -4.75 3.95
CA ALA A 70 25.19 -4.95 4.18
C ALA A 70 24.71 -6.42 4.25
N LEU A 71 25.40 -7.38 3.61
CA LEU A 71 25.03 -8.81 3.71
C LEU A 71 25.61 -9.50 4.96
N ARG A 72 26.74 -9.02 5.50
CA ARG A 72 27.21 -9.45 6.83
C ARG A 72 26.37 -8.85 7.96
N GLU A 73 25.70 -7.73 7.68
CA GLU A 73 24.73 -7.10 8.57
C GLU A 73 23.33 -7.73 8.46
N ALA A 74 23.06 -8.58 7.45
CA ALA A 74 21.73 -9.14 7.23
C ALA A 74 21.23 -10.00 8.41
N GLU A 75 22.13 -10.73 9.08
CA GLU A 75 21.82 -11.53 10.28
C GLU A 75 21.37 -10.67 11.48
N ILE A 76 21.73 -9.38 11.51
CA ILE A 76 21.26 -8.45 12.55
C ILE A 76 19.74 -8.26 12.44
N PHE A 77 19.19 -8.32 11.23
CA PHE A 77 17.75 -8.22 10.99
C PHE A 77 16.98 -9.48 11.36
N ASP A 78 17.63 -10.57 11.75
CA ASP A 78 16.96 -11.76 12.31
C ASP A 78 16.72 -11.62 13.82
N ARG A 79 17.34 -10.63 14.48
CA ARG A 79 17.15 -10.40 15.92
C ARG A 79 15.78 -9.79 16.20
N GLU A 80 15.05 -10.37 17.15
CA GLU A 80 13.70 -9.91 17.53
C GLU A 80 13.65 -8.44 17.94
N ALA A 81 14.64 -7.95 18.69
CA ALA A 81 14.71 -6.54 19.08
C ALA A 81 14.82 -5.58 17.89
N VAL A 82 15.44 -6.02 16.79
CA VAL A 82 15.57 -5.23 15.56
C VAL A 82 14.29 -5.34 14.74
N GLN A 83 13.74 -6.55 14.63
CA GLN A 83 12.48 -6.80 13.93
C GLN A 83 11.28 -6.10 14.57
N ALA A 84 11.23 -5.96 15.90
CA ALA A 84 10.14 -5.27 16.61
C ALA A 84 9.87 -3.84 16.10
N SER A 85 10.86 -3.21 15.46
CA SER A 85 10.73 -1.86 14.93
C SER A 85 10.10 -1.74 13.54
N PHE A 86 10.05 -2.83 12.75
CA PHE A 86 9.57 -2.79 11.34
C PHE A 86 8.92 -4.10 10.83
N VAL A 87 8.84 -5.13 11.67
CA VAL A 87 8.21 -6.42 11.38
C VAL A 87 7.02 -6.60 12.30
N ARG A 88 5.88 -6.95 11.71
CA ARG A 88 4.66 -7.31 12.44
C ARG A 88 4.54 -8.82 12.55
N ALA A 89 4.20 -9.32 13.72
CA ALA A 89 3.79 -10.71 13.90
C ALA A 89 2.27 -10.82 13.71
N GLU A 90 1.82 -11.72 12.85
CA GLU A 90 0.43 -12.15 12.75
C GLU A 90 0.20 -13.39 13.63
N GLU A 91 -1.03 -13.96 13.64
CA GLU A 91 -1.31 -15.20 14.37
C GLU A 91 -0.39 -16.35 13.92
N GLY A 92 0.29 -16.97 14.89
CA GLY A 92 1.26 -18.04 14.66
C GLY A 92 2.68 -17.53 14.38
N GLU A 93 3.37 -18.17 13.45
CA GLU A 93 4.76 -17.84 13.06
C GLU A 93 4.82 -16.93 11.81
N ILE A 94 3.72 -16.32 11.42
CA ILE A 94 3.66 -15.47 10.23
C ILE A 94 4.15 -14.07 10.58
N ARG A 95 5.14 -13.58 9.83
CA ARG A 95 5.69 -12.24 9.95
C ARG A 95 5.49 -11.45 8.66
N GLU A 96 5.27 -10.15 8.80
CA GLU A 96 5.12 -9.20 7.69
C GLU A 96 6.09 -8.03 7.84
N ALA A 97 6.76 -7.63 6.76
CA ALA A 97 7.66 -6.49 6.76
C ALA A 97 7.56 -5.67 5.47
N SER A 98 7.78 -4.36 5.62
CA SER A 98 7.98 -3.43 4.51
C SER A 98 9.47 -3.22 4.25
N LEU A 99 9.88 -3.38 2.99
CA LEU A 99 11.26 -3.24 2.53
C LEU A 99 11.35 -2.14 1.46
N ILE A 100 12.52 -1.51 1.34
CA ILE A 100 12.88 -0.62 0.22
C ILE A 100 13.86 -1.38 -0.68
N MET A 101 13.54 -1.42 -1.97
CA MET A 101 14.30 -2.10 -3.02
C MET A 101 15.17 -1.09 -3.79
N GLU A 102 16.48 -1.27 -3.74
CA GLU A 102 17.45 -0.53 -4.56
C GLU A 102 17.86 -1.33 -5.81
N GLY A 103 18.15 -0.63 -6.90
CA GLY A 103 18.61 -1.23 -8.17
C GLY A 103 17.49 -1.71 -9.10
N ILE A 104 16.22 -1.66 -8.67
CA ILE A 104 15.07 -1.90 -9.55
C ILE A 104 14.93 -0.72 -10.52
N VAL A 105 15.08 -0.99 -11.81
CA VAL A 105 14.97 0.04 -12.87
C VAL A 105 13.78 -0.18 -13.79
N CYS A 106 13.03 -1.27 -13.64
CA CYS A 106 11.91 -1.57 -14.52
C CYS A 106 10.89 -2.57 -13.93
N ALA A 107 9.73 -2.69 -14.59
CA ALA A 107 8.68 -3.63 -14.23
C ALA A 107 9.11 -5.11 -14.33
N ALA A 108 10.13 -5.43 -15.13
CA ALA A 108 10.66 -6.79 -15.21
C ALA A 108 11.56 -7.15 -14.02
N CYS A 109 12.26 -6.17 -13.44
CA CYS A 109 12.97 -6.32 -12.18
C CYS A 109 11.98 -6.65 -11.05
N VAL A 110 10.82 -5.98 -11.05
CA VAL A 110 9.70 -6.30 -10.15
C VAL A 110 9.21 -7.72 -10.37
N TRP A 111 8.86 -8.11 -11.59
CA TRP A 111 8.38 -9.45 -11.89
C TRP A 111 9.39 -10.56 -11.51
N LEU A 112 10.68 -10.35 -11.80
CA LEU A 112 11.75 -11.27 -11.44
C LEU A 112 11.86 -11.41 -9.91
N SER A 113 11.85 -10.28 -9.20
CA SER A 113 11.93 -10.27 -7.73
C SER A 113 10.72 -10.96 -7.10
N GLU A 114 9.51 -10.64 -7.58
CA GLU A 114 8.28 -11.29 -7.13
C GLU A 114 8.30 -12.78 -7.35
N ARG A 115 8.68 -13.24 -8.55
CA ARG A 115 8.70 -14.67 -8.85
C ARG A 115 9.81 -15.42 -8.10
N HIS A 116 10.99 -14.82 -7.96
CA HIS A 116 12.11 -15.44 -7.26
C HIS A 116 11.85 -15.54 -5.75
N VAL A 117 11.43 -14.45 -5.12
CA VAL A 117 11.21 -14.42 -3.67
C VAL A 117 9.98 -15.22 -3.26
N THR A 118 8.88 -15.18 -4.05
CA THR A 118 7.68 -15.99 -3.78
C THR A 118 7.92 -17.48 -3.96
N ALA A 119 8.94 -17.89 -4.74
CA ALA A 119 9.31 -19.30 -4.90
C ALA A 119 10.08 -19.87 -3.69
N LEU A 120 10.56 -19.02 -2.76
CA LEU A 120 11.28 -19.48 -1.58
C LEU A 120 10.34 -20.21 -0.62
N PRO A 121 10.71 -21.40 -0.11
CA PRO A 121 9.89 -22.13 0.85
C PRO A 121 9.77 -21.32 2.15
N GLY A 122 8.53 -21.00 2.55
CA GLY A 122 8.24 -20.17 3.71
C GLY A 122 7.81 -18.74 3.37
N VAL A 123 8.02 -18.25 2.15
CA VAL A 123 7.44 -16.97 1.73
C VAL A 123 5.98 -17.16 1.33
N LEU A 124 5.06 -16.45 1.98
CA LEU A 124 3.62 -16.51 1.71
C LEU A 124 3.21 -15.51 0.62
N SER A 125 3.81 -14.32 0.63
CA SER A 125 3.60 -13.33 -0.44
C SER A 125 4.74 -12.33 -0.51
N PHE A 126 5.15 -11.97 -1.72
CA PHE A 126 6.06 -10.86 -1.97
C PHE A 126 5.50 -9.98 -3.09
N ARG A 127 5.33 -8.68 -2.82
CA ARG A 127 4.84 -7.70 -3.81
C ARG A 127 5.72 -6.48 -3.85
N VAL A 128 6.02 -5.96 -5.03
CA VAL A 128 6.85 -4.76 -5.18
C VAL A 128 6.11 -3.66 -5.92
N ASN A 129 6.01 -2.50 -5.28
CA ASN A 129 5.55 -1.29 -5.92
C ASN A 129 6.74 -0.59 -6.61
N TYR A 130 6.77 -0.69 -7.94
CA TYR A 130 7.77 -0.01 -8.77
C TYR A 130 7.81 1.50 -8.55
N ALA A 131 6.67 2.16 -8.31
CA ALA A 131 6.60 3.61 -8.20
C ALA A 131 7.24 4.14 -6.91
N THR A 132 7.15 3.38 -5.82
CA THR A 132 7.62 3.79 -4.50
C THR A 132 8.91 3.08 -4.09
N HIS A 133 9.41 2.16 -4.92
CA HIS A 133 10.51 1.24 -4.61
C HIS A 133 10.25 0.38 -3.37
N ARG A 134 9.00 0.25 -2.93
CA ARG A 134 8.64 -0.46 -1.71
C ARG A 134 8.23 -1.89 -2.03
N ALA A 135 8.77 -2.85 -1.30
CA ALA A 135 8.35 -4.24 -1.32
C ALA A 135 7.65 -4.60 -0.01
N GLN A 136 6.63 -5.44 -0.08
CA GLN A 136 5.94 -6.01 1.07
C GLN A 136 6.17 -7.51 1.05
N VAL A 137 6.71 -8.04 2.14
CA VAL A 137 6.99 -9.47 2.30
C VAL A 137 6.21 -10.03 3.48
N ARG A 138 5.55 -11.17 3.26
CA ARG A 138 4.92 -11.98 4.30
C ARG A 138 5.55 -13.37 4.25
N TRP A 139 6.03 -13.86 5.39
CA TRP A 139 6.73 -15.14 5.46
C TRP A 139 6.41 -15.88 6.77
N ASP A 140 6.58 -17.18 6.75
CA ASP A 140 6.55 -18.07 7.91
C ASP A 140 7.96 -18.12 8.51
N ASN A 141 8.12 -17.50 9.67
CA ASN A 141 9.39 -17.34 10.38
C ASN A 141 9.96 -18.66 10.89
N SER A 142 9.16 -19.72 10.99
CA SER A 142 9.65 -21.06 11.33
C SER A 142 10.39 -21.74 10.16
N ARG A 143 10.16 -21.28 8.92
CA ARG A 143 10.68 -21.91 7.70
C ARG A 143 11.79 -21.12 7.02
N ILE A 144 11.73 -19.79 7.09
CA ILE A 144 12.71 -18.91 6.45
C ILE A 144 12.93 -17.66 7.31
N SER A 145 14.19 -17.24 7.44
CA SER A 145 14.52 -15.99 8.13
C SER A 145 14.50 -14.79 7.18
N LEU A 146 14.35 -13.58 7.73
CA LEU A 146 14.37 -12.37 6.93
C LEU A 146 15.73 -12.21 6.22
N SER A 147 16.84 -12.54 6.89
CA SER A 147 18.16 -12.45 6.28
C SER A 147 18.34 -13.38 5.08
N GLU A 148 17.68 -14.54 5.06
CA GLU A 148 17.66 -15.44 3.89
C GLU A 148 16.89 -14.83 2.72
N ILE A 149 15.76 -14.17 2.99
CA ILE A 149 15.00 -13.43 1.98
C ILE A 149 15.84 -12.29 1.40
N LEU A 150 16.51 -11.49 2.26
CA LEU A 150 17.39 -10.41 1.82
C LEU A 150 18.57 -10.92 0.99
N ARG A 151 19.15 -12.07 1.39
CA ARG A 151 20.20 -12.77 0.62
C ARG A 151 19.70 -13.24 -0.75
N ALA A 152 18.49 -13.78 -0.83
CA ALA A 152 17.89 -14.19 -2.10
C ALA A 152 17.64 -13.00 -3.03
N ILE A 153 17.20 -11.86 -2.49
CA ILE A 153 17.07 -10.60 -3.25
C ILE A 153 18.45 -10.13 -3.76
N ALA A 154 19.49 -10.21 -2.94
CA ALA A 154 20.85 -9.89 -3.34
C ALA A 154 21.41 -10.84 -4.42
N ALA A 155 21.05 -12.12 -4.37
CA ALA A 155 21.49 -13.13 -5.34
C ALA A 155 21.01 -12.82 -6.78
N ILE A 156 19.86 -12.16 -6.92
CA ILE A 156 19.35 -11.69 -8.22
C ILE A 156 19.82 -10.26 -8.58
N GLY A 157 20.71 -9.67 -7.78
CA GLY A 157 21.37 -8.40 -8.07
C GLY A 157 20.65 -7.14 -7.57
N TYR A 158 19.69 -7.27 -6.65
CA TYR A 158 19.00 -6.15 -6.02
C TYR A 158 19.36 -6.04 -4.54
N LEU A 159 19.23 -4.85 -3.95
CA LEU A 159 19.41 -4.68 -2.51
C LEU A 159 18.07 -4.36 -1.87
N ALA A 160 17.78 -5.01 -0.74
CA ALA A 160 16.61 -4.73 0.06
C ALA A 160 17.03 -4.30 1.46
N HIS A 161 16.35 -3.29 1.98
CA HIS A 161 16.55 -2.77 3.34
C HIS A 161 15.18 -2.64 4.02
N PRO A 162 15.11 -2.70 5.37
CA PRO A 162 13.91 -2.29 6.08
C PRO A 162 13.45 -0.89 5.65
N PHE A 163 12.14 -0.67 5.66
CA PHE A 163 11.57 0.61 5.27
C PHE A 163 12.06 1.75 6.18
N ASP A 164 12.70 2.74 5.57
CA ASP A 164 13.13 3.99 6.19
C ASP A 164 12.66 5.16 5.31
N PRO A 165 11.77 6.04 5.81
CA PRO A 165 11.30 7.22 5.09
C PRO A 165 12.44 8.12 4.59
N GLY A 166 13.52 8.27 5.37
CA GLY A 166 14.66 9.12 4.99
C GLY A 166 15.40 8.58 3.76
N ARG A 167 15.53 7.26 3.67
CA ARG A 167 16.18 6.59 2.53
C ARG A 167 15.31 6.65 1.27
N GLN A 168 14.00 6.50 1.41
CA GLN A 168 13.06 6.66 0.31
C GLN A 168 13.13 8.07 -0.29
N GLU A 169 13.15 9.11 0.56
CA GLU A 169 13.27 10.50 0.11
C GLU A 169 14.61 10.75 -0.63
N ALA A 170 15.71 10.15 -0.15
CA ALA A 170 17.01 10.25 -0.80
C ALA A 170 17.02 9.62 -2.21
N LEU A 171 16.37 8.46 -2.39
CA LEU A 171 16.22 7.79 -3.68
C LEU A 171 15.40 8.64 -4.65
N GLN A 172 14.25 9.17 -4.20
CA GLN A 172 13.41 10.07 -5.02
C GLN A 172 14.18 11.34 -5.44
N LYS A 173 14.94 11.96 -4.51
CA LYS A 173 15.80 13.12 -4.82
C LYS A 173 16.86 12.79 -5.88
N LYS A 174 17.47 11.61 -5.80
CA LYS A 174 18.48 11.14 -6.76
C LYS A 174 17.86 10.93 -8.15
N GLU A 175 16.71 10.27 -8.24
CA GLU A 175 15.97 10.06 -9.49
C GLU A 175 15.57 11.39 -10.14
N LYS A 176 14.95 12.28 -9.35
CA LYS A 176 14.56 13.64 -9.80
C LYS A 176 15.76 14.42 -10.34
N ARG A 177 16.88 14.39 -9.64
CA ARG A 177 18.11 15.07 -10.07
C ARG A 177 18.64 14.51 -11.39
N GLN A 178 18.65 13.19 -11.56
CA GLN A 178 19.08 12.56 -12.81
C GLN A 178 18.16 12.91 -13.99
N ALA A 179 16.84 12.92 -13.78
CA ALA A 179 15.88 13.31 -14.80
C ALA A 179 16.09 14.78 -15.23
N LEU A 180 16.25 15.70 -14.28
CA LEU A 180 16.53 17.11 -14.57
C LEU A 180 17.83 17.32 -15.35
N TRP A 181 18.90 16.59 -15.02
CA TRP A 181 20.14 16.66 -15.79
C TRP A 181 19.97 16.17 -17.24
N ARG A 182 19.22 15.09 -17.46
CA ARG A 182 18.92 14.60 -18.82
C ARG A 182 18.11 15.60 -19.62
N ILE A 183 17.12 16.23 -18.99
CA ILE A 183 16.31 17.31 -19.60
C ILE A 183 17.17 18.53 -19.90
N ALA A 184 18.04 18.95 -18.99
CA ALA A 184 18.91 20.10 -19.18
C ALA A 184 19.84 19.90 -20.39
N ILE A 185 20.47 18.72 -20.50
CA ILE A 185 21.33 18.37 -21.65
C ILE A 185 20.51 18.28 -22.94
N ALA A 186 19.34 17.64 -22.90
CA ALA A 186 18.46 17.54 -24.07
C ALA A 186 17.93 18.90 -24.52
N GLY A 187 17.56 19.77 -23.59
CA GLY A 187 17.06 21.12 -23.85
C GLY A 187 18.13 22.04 -24.41
N PHE A 188 19.35 21.97 -23.85
CA PHE A 188 20.50 22.67 -24.42
C PHE A 188 20.78 22.20 -25.85
N GLY A 189 20.87 20.88 -26.08
CA GLY A 189 21.07 20.33 -27.41
C GLY A 189 19.95 20.71 -28.39
N ALA A 190 18.69 20.60 -27.97
CA ALA A 190 17.53 20.99 -28.78
C ALA A 190 17.57 22.48 -29.17
N MET A 191 17.84 23.37 -28.21
CA MET A 191 17.93 24.81 -28.47
C MET A 191 19.07 25.15 -29.43
N GLN A 192 20.28 24.62 -29.21
CA GLN A 192 21.44 24.93 -30.04
C GLN A 192 21.31 24.32 -31.44
N VAL A 193 20.87 23.07 -31.55
CA VAL A 193 20.68 22.41 -32.85
C VAL A 193 19.53 23.06 -33.62
N MET A 194 18.44 23.46 -32.97
CA MET A 194 17.35 24.18 -33.64
C MET A 194 17.81 25.55 -34.15
N MET A 195 18.63 26.28 -33.40
CA MET A 195 19.21 27.55 -33.88
C MET A 195 20.02 27.35 -35.18
N LEU A 196 20.82 26.29 -35.26
CA LEU A 196 21.56 25.93 -36.47
C LEU A 196 20.64 25.43 -37.59
N ALA A 197 19.61 24.65 -37.26
CA ALA A 197 18.66 24.12 -38.23
C ALA A 197 17.83 25.24 -38.88
N VAL A 198 17.36 26.22 -38.11
CA VAL A 198 16.68 27.41 -38.66
C VAL A 198 17.59 28.17 -39.63
N ALA A 199 18.88 28.34 -39.29
CA ALA A 199 19.83 28.96 -40.19
C ALA A 199 20.03 28.14 -41.48
N MET A 200 20.12 26.81 -41.38
CA MET A 200 20.20 25.92 -42.55
C MET A 200 18.92 25.97 -43.40
N TYR A 201 17.73 25.95 -42.80
CA TYR A 201 16.46 26.04 -43.52
C TYR A 201 16.33 27.39 -44.24
N ALA A 202 16.64 28.50 -43.56
CA ALA A 202 16.66 29.82 -44.18
C ALA A 202 17.70 29.92 -45.30
N GLY A 203 18.87 29.30 -45.10
CA GLY A 203 19.94 29.21 -46.09
C GLY A 203 19.59 28.41 -47.34
N ASP A 204 18.75 27.39 -47.23
CA ASP A 204 18.26 26.64 -48.39
C ASP A 204 17.32 27.46 -49.27
N TYR A 205 16.64 28.49 -48.72
CA TYR A 205 15.83 29.44 -49.49
C TYR A 205 16.62 30.68 -49.96
N GLY A 206 17.58 31.15 -49.16
CA GLY A 206 18.35 32.39 -49.40
C GLY A 206 19.70 32.21 -50.11
N GLY A 207 20.13 30.96 -50.34
CA GLY A 207 21.45 30.62 -50.87
C GLY A 207 22.53 30.60 -49.77
N MET A 208 22.90 29.40 -49.33
CA MET A 208 23.96 29.17 -48.33
C MET A 208 25.18 28.53 -48.98
N ASP A 209 26.35 29.04 -48.60
CA ASP A 209 27.63 28.45 -48.99
C ASP A 209 27.76 26.99 -48.53
N ALA A 210 28.35 26.15 -49.37
CA ALA A 210 28.40 24.71 -49.14
C ALA A 210 29.26 24.34 -47.92
N ASP A 211 30.37 25.07 -47.70
CA ASP A 211 31.28 24.83 -46.59
C ASP A 211 30.64 25.25 -45.27
N LEU A 212 29.90 26.36 -45.26
CA LEU A 212 29.13 26.80 -44.10
C LEU A 212 28.02 25.80 -43.72
N ARG A 213 27.30 25.26 -44.72
CA ARG A 213 26.29 24.23 -44.49
C ARG A 213 26.91 22.96 -43.91
N LEU A 214 28.06 22.52 -44.42
CA LEU A 214 28.78 21.36 -43.92
C LEU A 214 29.27 21.58 -42.48
N PHE A 215 29.82 22.75 -42.18
CA PHE A 215 30.21 23.14 -40.83
C PHE A 215 29.02 23.06 -39.86
N MET A 216 27.87 23.62 -40.22
CA MET A 216 26.66 23.56 -39.39
C MET A 216 26.17 22.13 -39.13
N ARG A 217 26.28 21.23 -40.13
CA ARG A 217 25.95 19.80 -39.96
C ARG A 217 26.87 19.11 -38.95
N TRP A 218 28.18 19.34 -39.02
CA TRP A 218 29.14 18.78 -38.07
C TRP A 218 28.94 19.30 -36.65
N VAL A 219 28.68 20.60 -36.51
CA VAL A 219 28.36 21.18 -35.19
C VAL A 219 27.05 20.61 -34.66
N SER A 220 26.02 20.46 -35.50
CA SER A 220 24.75 19.84 -35.11
C SER A 220 24.92 18.38 -34.68
N LEU A 221 25.76 17.60 -35.38
CA LEU A 221 26.10 16.23 -35.00
C LEU A 221 26.78 16.19 -33.62
N LEU A 222 27.78 17.05 -33.39
CA LEU A 222 28.51 17.13 -32.12
C LEU A 222 27.55 17.43 -30.96
N LEU A 223 26.61 18.35 -31.15
CA LEU A 223 25.63 18.75 -30.14
C LEU A 223 24.51 17.70 -29.94
N ALA A 224 24.09 17.01 -30.99
CA ALA A 224 23.06 15.98 -30.91
C ALA A 224 23.56 14.67 -30.26
N THR A 225 24.85 14.38 -30.36
CA THR A 225 25.45 13.12 -29.89
C THR A 225 25.28 12.91 -28.37
N PRO A 226 25.58 13.88 -27.48
CA PRO A 226 25.29 13.75 -26.05
C PRO A 226 23.80 13.56 -25.76
N VAL A 227 22.91 14.19 -26.53
CA VAL A 227 21.46 14.04 -26.35
C VAL A 227 21.04 12.59 -26.63
N VAL A 228 21.54 11.98 -27.71
CA VAL A 228 21.20 10.60 -28.07
C VAL A 228 21.85 9.59 -27.12
N LEU A 229 23.15 9.74 -26.83
CA LEU A 229 23.91 8.75 -26.06
C LEU A 229 23.68 8.83 -24.55
N TYR A 230 23.36 10.00 -24.01
CA TYR A 230 23.12 10.19 -22.58
C TYR A 230 21.63 10.40 -22.25
N SER A 231 20.99 11.39 -22.87
CA SER A 231 19.61 11.75 -22.53
C SER A 231 18.59 10.73 -23.03
N ALA A 232 18.74 10.22 -24.26
CA ALA A 232 17.85 9.20 -24.84
C ALA A 232 18.20 7.75 -24.45
N ARG A 233 19.33 7.52 -23.76
CA ARG A 233 19.76 6.19 -23.29
C ARG A 233 18.66 5.37 -22.61
N PRO A 234 17.82 5.93 -21.72
CA PRO A 234 16.76 5.17 -21.07
C PRO A 234 15.76 4.55 -22.06
N PHE A 235 15.47 5.23 -23.18
CA PHE A 235 14.54 4.73 -24.21
C PHE A 235 15.12 3.52 -24.94
N PHE A 236 16.41 3.57 -25.29
CA PHE A 236 17.08 2.43 -25.94
C PHE A 236 17.17 1.21 -25.02
N ILE A 237 17.50 1.42 -23.74
CA ILE A 237 17.54 0.32 -22.75
C ILE A 237 16.14 -0.29 -22.57
N ALA A 238 15.10 0.54 -22.46
CA ALA A 238 13.73 0.09 -22.31
C ALA A 238 13.24 -0.67 -23.56
N ALA A 239 13.47 -0.15 -24.75
CA ALA A 239 13.11 -0.80 -26.01
C ALA A 239 13.80 -2.16 -26.19
N TRP A 240 15.11 -2.23 -25.91
CA TRP A 240 15.87 -3.47 -25.99
C TRP A 240 15.31 -4.53 -25.03
N ARG A 241 14.98 -4.10 -23.81
CA ARG A 241 14.36 -4.95 -22.79
C ARG A 241 12.99 -5.47 -23.24
N ASP A 242 12.14 -4.59 -23.77
CA ASP A 242 10.79 -4.95 -24.22
C ASP A 242 10.88 -6.01 -25.33
N LEU A 243 11.75 -5.80 -26.32
CA LEU A 243 12.03 -6.76 -27.40
C LEU A 243 12.54 -8.11 -26.87
N ARG A 244 13.49 -8.10 -25.92
CA ARG A 244 14.03 -9.33 -25.30
C ARG A 244 12.94 -10.11 -24.55
N GLN A 245 11.96 -9.41 -23.98
CA GLN A 245 10.84 -9.99 -23.25
C GLN A 245 9.66 -10.39 -24.15
N ARG A 246 9.80 -10.26 -25.48
CA ARG A 246 8.73 -10.48 -26.47
C ARG A 246 7.49 -9.63 -26.17
N GLN A 247 7.70 -8.43 -25.62
CA GLN A 247 6.66 -7.43 -25.39
C GLN A 247 6.93 -6.23 -26.29
N LEU A 248 5.89 -5.66 -26.88
CA LEU A 248 6.01 -4.47 -27.71
C LEU A 248 5.62 -3.26 -26.86
N GLY A 249 6.60 -2.70 -26.13
CA GLY A 249 6.40 -1.53 -25.30
C GLY A 249 6.54 -0.22 -26.08
N MET A 250 6.07 0.87 -25.47
CA MET A 250 6.03 2.21 -26.07
C MET A 250 7.41 2.79 -26.41
N ASP A 251 8.46 2.26 -25.77
CA ASP A 251 9.83 2.68 -26.01
C ASP A 251 10.39 2.13 -27.34
N VAL A 252 9.80 1.07 -27.90
CA VAL A 252 10.30 0.44 -29.14
C VAL A 252 10.19 1.37 -30.36
N PRO A 253 9.02 1.96 -30.70
CA PRO A 253 8.94 2.92 -31.80
C PRO A 253 9.78 4.18 -31.57
N VAL A 254 9.85 4.66 -30.32
CA VAL A 254 10.64 5.85 -29.95
C VAL A 254 12.14 5.62 -30.18
N ALA A 255 12.67 4.51 -29.68
CA ALA A 255 14.08 4.15 -29.86
C ALA A 255 14.41 3.93 -31.35
N LEU A 256 13.51 3.28 -32.09
CA LEU A 256 13.65 3.09 -33.54
C LEU A 256 13.68 4.44 -34.28
N ALA A 257 12.77 5.36 -33.95
CA ALA A 257 12.71 6.68 -34.57
C ALA A 257 13.97 7.51 -34.28
N ILE A 258 14.39 7.60 -33.02
CA ILE A 258 15.59 8.34 -32.62
C ILE A 258 16.84 7.73 -33.27
N GLY A 259 16.98 6.40 -33.20
CA GLY A 259 18.12 5.68 -33.76
C GLY A 259 18.20 5.83 -35.28
N ALA A 260 17.09 5.64 -35.99
CA ALA A 260 17.02 5.76 -37.44
C ALA A 260 17.29 7.20 -37.91
N ALA A 261 16.68 8.21 -37.28
CA ALA A 261 16.87 9.61 -37.64
C ALA A 261 18.30 10.09 -37.36
N TYR A 262 18.89 9.70 -36.22
CA TYR A 262 20.28 10.03 -35.90
C TYR A 262 21.26 9.33 -36.85
N GLY A 263 21.06 8.04 -37.12
CA GLY A 263 21.88 7.27 -38.05
C GLY A 263 21.83 7.82 -39.47
N ALA A 264 20.63 8.14 -39.99
CA ALA A 264 20.46 8.76 -41.29
C ALA A 264 21.16 10.14 -41.37
N SER A 265 21.04 10.94 -40.31
CA SER A 265 21.68 12.26 -40.23
C SER A 265 23.20 12.18 -40.17
N LEU A 266 23.75 11.18 -39.46
CA LEU A 266 25.19 10.90 -39.42
C LEU A 266 25.71 10.54 -40.81
N VAL A 267 25.03 9.61 -41.51
CA VAL A 267 25.39 9.23 -42.88
C VAL A 267 25.29 10.43 -43.83
N ALA A 268 24.23 11.22 -43.73
CA ALA A 268 24.05 12.42 -44.56
C ALA A 268 25.12 13.50 -44.33
N THR A 269 25.64 13.58 -43.09
CA THR A 269 26.70 14.52 -42.71
C THR A 269 28.05 14.06 -43.25
N VAL A 270 28.39 12.78 -43.09
CA VAL A 270 29.67 12.21 -43.55
C VAL A 270 29.75 12.14 -45.07
N LEU A 271 28.66 11.73 -45.75
CA LEU A 271 28.61 11.65 -47.21
C LEU A 271 28.32 13.00 -47.88
N ASN A 272 28.06 14.04 -47.09
CA ASN A 272 27.66 15.37 -47.53
C ASN A 272 26.48 15.36 -48.53
N ARG A 273 25.49 14.48 -48.30
CA ARG A 273 24.32 14.30 -49.19
C ARG A 273 23.06 14.00 -48.39
N GLY A 274 21.91 14.46 -48.86
CA GLY A 274 20.62 14.24 -48.20
C GLY A 274 20.31 15.22 -47.07
N HIS A 275 19.19 14.99 -46.39
CA HIS A 275 18.68 15.82 -45.30
C HIS A 275 19.15 15.29 -43.93
N VAL A 276 19.39 16.21 -43.00
CA VAL A 276 19.71 15.91 -41.60
C VAL A 276 18.48 16.18 -40.72
N TYR A 277 18.34 15.41 -39.64
CA TYR A 277 17.19 15.41 -38.73
C TYR A 277 17.64 15.58 -37.27
N PHE A 278 18.83 16.15 -37.03
CA PHE A 278 19.36 16.34 -35.67
C PHE A 278 18.46 17.22 -34.79
N ASP A 279 17.80 18.21 -35.39
CA ASP A 279 16.80 19.07 -34.75
C ASP A 279 15.60 18.27 -34.27
N SER A 280 15.06 17.41 -35.13
CA SER A 280 13.93 16.54 -34.84
C SER A 280 14.27 15.57 -33.72
N VAL A 281 15.45 14.95 -33.77
CA VAL A 281 15.94 14.02 -32.74
C VAL A 281 16.09 14.69 -31.38
N THR A 282 16.74 15.85 -31.35
CA THR A 282 17.04 16.56 -30.09
C THR A 282 15.77 17.15 -29.46
N MET A 283 14.90 17.79 -30.26
CA MET A 283 13.60 18.30 -29.78
C MET A 283 12.68 17.19 -29.31
N PHE A 284 12.55 16.11 -30.08
CA PHE A 284 11.71 14.99 -29.70
C PHE A 284 12.17 14.37 -28.37
N THR A 285 13.48 14.16 -28.21
CA THR A 285 14.07 13.67 -26.96
C THR A 285 13.78 14.62 -25.79
N PHE A 286 13.93 15.93 -25.99
CA PHE A 286 13.67 16.93 -24.96
C PHE A 286 12.21 16.96 -24.51
N PHE A 287 11.26 17.03 -25.45
CA PHE A 287 9.83 17.06 -25.10
C PHE A 287 9.37 15.77 -24.46
N LEU A 288 9.85 14.61 -24.95
CA LEU A 288 9.50 13.32 -24.39
C LEU A 288 10.04 13.17 -22.95
N LEU A 289 11.29 13.57 -22.70
CA LEU A 289 11.86 13.57 -21.34
C LEU A 289 11.14 14.54 -20.41
N THR A 290 10.76 15.72 -20.92
CA THR A 290 9.99 16.71 -20.15
C THR A 290 8.61 16.15 -19.80
N GLY A 291 7.92 15.53 -20.76
CA GLY A 291 6.65 14.84 -20.53
C GLY A 291 6.77 13.74 -19.46
N ARG A 292 7.79 12.88 -19.56
CA ARG A 292 8.07 11.84 -18.55
C ARG A 292 8.43 12.40 -17.18
N TYR A 293 9.11 13.54 -17.14
CA TYR A 293 9.41 14.21 -15.88
C TYR A 293 8.16 14.79 -15.22
N LEU A 294 7.29 15.44 -16.00
CA LEU A 294 6.00 15.93 -15.51
C LEU A 294 5.12 14.77 -15.03
N GLU A 295 5.13 13.66 -15.76
CA GLU A 295 4.50 12.39 -15.36
C GLU A 295 5.01 11.89 -14.01
N MET A 296 6.34 11.72 -13.89
CA MET A 296 7.00 11.26 -12.67
C MET A 296 6.69 12.20 -11.50
N ALA A 297 6.76 13.51 -11.72
CA ALA A 297 6.47 14.52 -10.70
C ALA A 297 5.00 14.49 -10.26
N ALA A 298 4.05 14.32 -11.19
CA ALA A 298 2.63 14.19 -10.88
C ALA A 298 2.36 12.92 -10.04
N ARG A 299 2.97 11.80 -10.42
CA ARG A 299 2.88 10.54 -9.66
C ARG A 299 3.46 10.66 -8.25
N HIS A 300 4.64 11.25 -8.09
CA HIS A 300 5.21 11.47 -6.76
C HIS A 300 4.33 12.37 -5.90
N ARG A 301 3.86 13.49 -6.46
CA ARG A 301 3.00 14.43 -5.72
C ARG A 301 1.69 13.79 -5.28
N ALA A 302 1.14 12.89 -6.09
CA ALA A 302 -0.06 12.15 -5.71
C ALA A 302 0.22 11.09 -4.62
N GLY A 303 1.42 10.51 -4.56
CA GLY A 303 1.83 9.54 -3.54
C GLY A 303 2.22 10.13 -2.17
N GLN A 304 2.54 11.43 -2.11
CA GLN A 304 3.06 12.11 -0.90
C GLN A 304 2.10 12.16 0.30
N VAL A 305 0.79 12.03 0.07
CA VAL A 305 -0.22 12.09 1.16
C VAL A 305 -0.03 10.95 2.18
N ALA A 306 0.41 9.78 1.73
CA ALA A 306 0.72 8.67 2.62
C ALA A 306 1.99 8.94 3.46
N GLU A 307 2.93 9.72 2.92
CA GLU A 307 4.20 10.05 3.57
C GLU A 307 4.06 11.18 4.59
N GLU A 308 3.16 12.14 4.36
CA GLU A 308 2.83 13.20 5.32
C GLU A 308 2.28 12.63 6.63
N LEU A 309 1.49 11.55 6.57
CA LEU A 309 1.00 10.84 7.75
C LEU A 309 2.15 10.23 8.58
N VAL A 310 3.18 9.67 7.94
CA VAL A 310 4.35 9.10 8.61
C VAL A 310 5.17 10.17 9.33
N ARG A 311 5.24 11.39 8.78
CA ARG A 311 5.99 12.53 9.35
C ARG A 311 5.38 13.08 10.64
N LEU A 312 4.16 12.66 10.98
CA LEU A 312 3.49 13.07 12.22
C LEU A 312 4.07 12.37 13.45
N ARG A 313 4.80 11.25 13.29
CA ARG A 313 5.34 10.54 14.45
C ARG A 313 6.55 11.28 15.03
N PRO A 314 6.54 11.67 16.31
CA PRO A 314 7.72 12.26 16.93
C PRO A 314 8.87 11.23 16.96
N ALA A 315 10.10 11.71 16.85
CA ALA A 315 11.28 10.83 16.92
C ALA A 315 11.56 10.35 18.36
N VAL A 316 11.15 11.14 19.35
CA VAL A 316 11.42 10.92 20.78
C VAL A 316 10.17 11.12 21.61
N ALA A 317 10.07 10.34 22.69
CA ALA A 317 9.03 10.44 23.71
C ALA A 317 9.65 10.59 25.10
N THR A 318 8.89 11.17 26.04
CA THR A 318 9.31 11.26 27.45
C THR A 318 8.70 10.09 28.23
N ARG A 319 9.49 9.04 28.49
CA ARG A 319 9.09 7.92 29.35
C ARG A 319 9.21 8.29 30.82
N VAL A 320 8.28 7.82 31.63
CA VAL A 320 8.24 7.97 33.09
C VAL A 320 8.57 6.61 33.71
N GLY A 321 9.69 6.52 34.41
CA GLY A 321 10.09 5.32 35.14
C GLY A 321 9.20 5.08 36.37
N ALA A 322 9.26 3.88 36.94
CA ALA A 322 8.53 3.51 38.16
C ALA A 322 8.92 4.37 39.39
N ASP A 323 10.09 5.01 39.35
CA ASP A 323 10.58 5.96 40.36
C ASP A 323 10.11 7.40 40.13
N GLY A 324 9.29 7.63 39.09
CA GLY A 324 8.80 8.95 38.68
C GLY A 324 9.82 9.79 37.90
N ARG A 325 11.02 9.26 37.61
CA ARG A 325 12.01 9.97 36.77
C ARG A 325 11.55 9.99 35.33
N ARG A 326 11.85 11.11 34.66
CA ARG A 326 11.54 11.33 33.26
C ARG A 326 12.79 11.16 32.43
N GLU A 327 12.71 10.34 31.40
CA GLU A 327 13.78 10.13 30.43
C GLU A 327 13.27 10.34 29.00
N SER A 328 14.12 10.91 28.16
CA SER A 328 13.81 11.07 26.74
C SER A 328 14.35 9.84 26.00
N VAL A 329 13.46 9.08 25.39
CA VAL A 329 13.79 7.84 24.66
C VAL A 329 13.31 7.93 23.21
N PRO A 330 13.99 7.31 22.25
CA PRO A 330 13.46 7.13 20.91
C PRO A 330 12.11 6.38 20.96
N VAL A 331 11.15 6.76 20.11
CA VAL A 331 9.83 6.09 20.06
C VAL A 331 9.96 4.59 19.75
N SER A 332 11.01 4.19 19.03
CA SER A 332 11.33 2.79 18.75
C SER A 332 11.75 1.96 19.97
N GLU A 333 12.08 2.59 21.09
CA GLU A 333 12.46 1.91 22.35
C GLU A 333 11.30 1.79 23.35
N LEU A 334 10.11 2.30 23.00
CA LEU A 334 8.91 2.17 23.83
C LEU A 334 8.39 0.73 23.77
N ALA A 335 7.97 0.22 24.92
CA ALA A 335 7.31 -1.07 25.05
C ALA A 335 5.86 -0.91 25.53
N VAL A 336 5.02 -1.91 25.25
CA VAL A 336 3.67 -2.00 25.81
C VAL A 336 3.75 -1.97 27.34
N GLY A 337 2.94 -1.12 27.97
CA GLY A 337 2.94 -0.88 29.41
C GLY A 337 3.85 0.27 29.87
N ASP A 338 4.72 0.81 29.01
CA ASP A 338 5.48 2.03 29.35
C ASP A 338 4.53 3.21 29.60
N LEU A 339 4.88 4.06 30.57
CA LEU A 339 4.17 5.31 30.81
C LEU A 339 4.89 6.46 30.12
N ILE A 340 4.20 7.18 29.24
CA ILE A 340 4.74 8.36 28.57
C ILE A 340 4.04 9.63 29.05
N ARG A 341 4.83 10.67 29.33
CA ARG A 341 4.32 11.98 29.72
C ARG A 341 4.32 12.91 28.52
N MET A 342 3.16 13.53 28.30
CA MET A 342 2.92 14.45 27.19
C MET A 342 2.57 15.84 27.69
N ARG A 343 3.05 16.86 27.01
CA ARG A 343 2.75 18.27 27.27
C ARG A 343 1.67 18.77 26.31
N PRO A 344 0.98 19.87 26.64
CA PRO A 344 0.17 20.59 25.67
C PRO A 344 1.02 20.97 24.45
N GLY A 345 0.52 20.72 23.24
CA GLY A 345 1.21 20.93 21.98
C GLY A 345 2.09 19.76 21.51
N ASP A 346 2.27 18.70 22.30
CA ASP A 346 3.02 17.52 21.88
C ASP A 346 2.15 16.62 20.98
N THR A 347 2.76 16.06 19.93
CA THR A 347 2.14 14.98 19.15
C THR A 347 2.21 13.66 19.92
N ILE A 348 1.10 12.92 19.96
CA ILE A 348 1.00 11.61 20.60
C ILE A 348 1.95 10.63 19.92
N ALA A 349 2.87 10.06 20.71
CA ALA A 349 4.00 9.30 20.16
C ALA A 349 3.60 7.92 19.62
N THR A 350 2.64 7.27 20.29
CA THR A 350 2.15 5.93 19.99
C THR A 350 0.76 5.74 20.60
N ASP A 351 0.05 4.68 20.20
CA ASP A 351 -1.30 4.42 20.69
C ASP A 351 -1.28 3.94 22.15
N GLY A 352 -2.27 4.37 22.92
CA GLY A 352 -2.37 4.01 24.33
C GLY A 352 -3.63 4.51 25.00
N CYS A 353 -3.67 4.38 26.31
CA CYS A 353 -4.78 4.81 27.15
C CYS A 353 -4.33 5.88 28.14
N ILE A 354 -5.12 6.94 28.32
CA ILE A 354 -4.81 7.98 29.31
C ILE A 354 -4.98 7.37 30.71
N VAL A 355 -3.93 7.45 31.52
CA VAL A 355 -3.99 7.05 32.94
C VAL A 355 -4.13 8.24 33.87
N GLU A 356 -3.65 9.42 33.45
CA GLU A 356 -3.75 10.64 34.25
C GLU A 356 -3.90 11.89 33.36
N GLY A 357 -4.77 12.80 33.80
CA GLY A 357 -5.02 14.09 33.13
C GLY A 357 -6.28 14.07 32.27
N HIS A 358 -6.77 15.28 31.95
CA HIS A 358 -7.89 15.49 31.02
C HIS A 358 -7.45 16.53 30.00
N THR A 359 -7.66 16.26 28.72
CA THR A 359 -7.22 17.13 27.64
C THR A 359 -8.21 17.12 26.48
N GLU A 360 -7.96 17.98 25.51
CA GLU A 360 -8.56 17.90 24.19
C GLU A 360 -7.52 17.36 23.21
N VAL A 361 -7.94 16.42 22.35
CA VAL A 361 -7.10 15.81 21.33
C VAL A 361 -7.61 16.23 19.96
N ASP A 362 -6.71 16.75 19.11
CA ASP A 362 -6.99 17.02 17.71
C ASP A 362 -6.73 15.75 16.88
N GLU A 363 -7.81 15.09 16.46
CA GLU A 363 -7.78 13.92 15.59
C GLU A 363 -8.08 14.27 14.12
N SER A 364 -8.14 15.57 13.76
CA SER A 364 -8.58 16.05 12.44
C SER A 364 -7.79 15.47 11.27
N LEU A 365 -6.52 15.13 11.48
CA LEU A 365 -5.67 14.50 10.46
C LEU A 365 -6.05 13.05 10.15
N LEU A 366 -6.69 12.35 11.09
CA LEU A 366 -7.13 10.96 10.94
C LEU A 366 -8.61 10.86 10.60
N THR A 367 -9.45 11.64 11.30
CA THR A 367 -10.91 11.57 11.17
C THR A 367 -11.46 12.58 10.16
N GLY A 368 -10.73 13.66 9.87
CA GLY A 368 -11.22 14.80 9.09
C GLY A 368 -12.15 15.73 9.87
N GLU A 369 -12.42 15.46 11.15
CA GLU A 369 -13.26 16.28 12.00
C GLU A 369 -12.44 17.42 12.63
N SER A 370 -12.85 18.66 12.41
CA SER A 370 -12.08 19.85 12.82
C SER A 370 -12.23 20.24 14.29
N LEU A 371 -13.12 19.59 15.05
CA LEU A 371 -13.36 19.92 16.45
C LEU A 371 -12.56 18.97 17.36
N PRO A 372 -11.75 19.51 18.29
CA PRO A 372 -11.05 18.70 19.27
C PRO A 372 -12.00 17.87 20.12
N LEU A 373 -11.60 16.62 20.41
CA LEU A 373 -12.37 15.69 21.24
C LEU A 373 -11.84 15.72 22.68
N GLY A 374 -12.74 15.87 23.65
CA GLY A 374 -12.40 15.76 25.06
C GLY A 374 -12.04 14.33 25.44
N ARG A 375 -10.90 14.14 26.10
CA ARG A 375 -10.37 12.83 26.54
C ARG A 375 -9.94 12.90 28.00
N GLY A 376 -10.21 11.85 28.76
CA GLY A 376 -9.85 11.69 30.17
C GLY A 376 -9.29 10.31 30.50
N PRO A 377 -9.05 10.01 31.78
CA PRO A 377 -8.52 8.71 32.21
C PRO A 377 -9.43 7.56 31.79
N GLY A 378 -8.85 6.52 31.18
CA GLY A 378 -9.57 5.38 30.62
C GLY A 378 -9.91 5.52 29.14
N ASP A 379 -9.76 6.72 28.54
CA ASP A 379 -9.96 6.91 27.11
C ASP A 379 -8.71 6.54 26.31
N ALA A 380 -8.93 5.90 25.16
CA ALA A 380 -7.89 5.61 24.19
C ALA A 380 -7.46 6.87 23.42
N VAL A 381 -6.17 6.94 23.12
CA VAL A 381 -5.54 7.97 22.29
C VAL A 381 -4.69 7.34 21.19
N ILE A 382 -4.64 8.01 20.05
CA ILE A 382 -4.02 7.48 18.83
C ILE A 382 -2.70 8.22 18.56
N GLY A 383 -1.65 7.49 18.22
CA GLY A 383 -0.36 8.03 17.80
C GLY A 383 -0.49 8.91 16.55
N GLY A 384 0.19 10.05 16.55
CA GLY A 384 0.18 11.04 15.48
C GLY A 384 -0.84 12.17 15.64
N THR A 385 -1.76 12.07 16.62
CA THR A 385 -2.72 13.15 16.94
C THR A 385 -2.08 14.20 17.86
N LEU A 386 -2.69 15.38 17.99
CA LEU A 386 -2.13 16.47 18.79
C LEU A 386 -2.80 16.57 20.15
N ASN A 387 -2.01 16.59 21.22
CA ASN A 387 -2.50 16.96 22.55
C ASN A 387 -2.60 18.49 22.65
N ILE A 388 -3.76 19.06 22.99
CA ILE A 388 -3.98 20.51 22.89
C ILE A 388 -3.86 21.23 24.22
N THR A 389 -4.65 20.86 25.23
CA THR A 389 -4.96 21.75 26.36
C THR A 389 -4.13 21.46 27.61
N SER A 390 -3.96 20.18 27.96
CA SER A 390 -3.39 19.78 29.26
C SER A 390 -2.31 18.72 29.14
N PRO A 391 -1.38 18.63 30.10
CA PRO A 391 -0.43 17.54 30.12
C PRO A 391 -1.13 16.24 30.58
N ILE A 392 -0.88 15.15 29.85
CA ILE A 392 -1.45 13.83 30.11
C ILE A 392 -0.35 12.78 30.29
N THR A 393 -0.64 11.74 31.07
CA THR A 393 0.17 10.52 31.13
C THR A 393 -0.58 9.42 30.40
N VAL A 394 0.08 8.77 29.45
CA VAL A 394 -0.50 7.71 28.61
C VAL A 394 0.24 6.41 28.88
N ALA A 395 -0.49 5.33 29.13
CA ALA A 395 0.05 3.98 29.13
C ALA A 395 0.06 3.45 27.69
N VAL A 396 1.23 3.05 27.22
CA VAL A 396 1.44 2.54 25.86
C VAL A 396 0.73 1.20 25.70
N GLU A 397 -0.16 1.09 24.71
CA GLU A 397 -0.87 -0.16 24.40
C GLU A 397 -0.35 -0.81 23.12
N HIS A 398 -0.02 -0.01 22.10
CA HIS A 398 0.51 -0.51 20.83
C HIS A 398 1.73 0.32 20.42
N VAL A 399 2.72 -0.34 19.81
CA VAL A 399 3.97 0.27 19.35
C VAL A 399 4.33 -0.18 17.93
N GLY A 400 5.19 0.58 17.26
CA GLY A 400 5.73 0.21 15.95
C GLY A 400 4.64 -0.06 14.91
N GLU A 401 4.69 -1.25 14.31
CA GLU A 401 3.77 -1.71 13.26
C GLU A 401 2.35 -2.03 13.78
N ASP A 402 2.14 -2.15 15.09
CA ASP A 402 0.81 -2.45 15.63
C ASP A 402 -0.04 -1.20 15.88
N THR A 403 0.50 0.00 15.63
CA THR A 403 -0.23 1.26 15.76
C THR A 403 -1.27 1.46 14.65
N VAL A 404 -2.32 2.24 14.94
CA VAL A 404 -3.37 2.65 13.99
C VAL A 404 -2.76 3.39 12.81
N LEU A 405 -1.82 4.30 13.05
CA LEU A 405 -1.14 5.04 11.98
C LEU A 405 -0.32 4.09 11.07
N ALA A 406 0.37 3.10 11.64
CA ALA A 406 1.06 2.06 10.85
C ALA A 406 0.06 1.22 10.04
N ALA A 407 -1.10 0.89 10.61
CA ALA A 407 -2.16 0.21 9.87
C ALA A 407 -2.70 1.05 8.69
N ILE A 408 -2.95 2.34 8.90
CA ILE A 408 -3.41 3.26 7.84
C ILE A 408 -2.38 3.36 6.73
N THR A 409 -1.11 3.58 7.07
CA THR A 409 -0.02 3.68 6.07
C THR A 409 0.09 2.40 5.24
N ARG A 410 0.07 1.21 5.85
CA ARG A 410 0.03 -0.07 5.12
C ARG A 410 -1.17 -0.20 4.19
N LEU A 411 -2.36 0.20 4.63
CA LEU A 411 -3.55 0.15 3.78
C LEU A 411 -3.40 1.07 2.56
N LEU A 412 -2.83 2.26 2.75
CA LEU A 412 -2.51 3.19 1.66
C LEU A 412 -1.43 2.62 0.73
N ASP A 413 -0.37 2.04 1.27
CA ASP A 413 0.70 1.41 0.47
C ASP A 413 0.17 0.25 -0.37
N ARG A 414 -0.68 -0.60 0.24
CA ARG A 414 -1.34 -1.70 -0.45
C ARG A 414 -2.23 -1.19 -1.58
N ALA A 415 -3.02 -0.14 -1.31
CA ALA A 415 -3.89 0.45 -2.31
C ALA A 415 -3.12 1.05 -3.49
N GLN A 416 -1.98 1.71 -3.22
CA GLN A 416 -1.10 2.30 -4.24
C GLN A 416 -0.24 1.26 -4.98
N GLY A 417 0.07 0.13 -4.33
CA GLY A 417 0.84 -0.97 -4.92
C GLY A 417 0.04 -1.84 -5.90
N GLU A 418 -1.29 -1.92 -5.72
CA GLU A 418 -2.15 -2.69 -6.60
C GLU A 418 -2.46 -1.93 -7.91
N LYS A 419 -2.00 -2.46 -9.06
CA LYS A 419 -2.44 -1.96 -10.36
C LYS A 419 -3.93 -2.25 -10.61
N PRO A 420 -4.79 -1.21 -10.79
CA PRO A 420 -6.21 -1.42 -11.05
C PRO A 420 -6.43 -2.12 -12.40
N ARG A 421 -7.59 -2.78 -12.55
CA ARG A 421 -7.92 -3.56 -13.75
C ARG A 421 -7.89 -2.70 -15.02
N ILE A 422 -8.40 -1.48 -14.93
CA ILE A 422 -8.39 -0.52 -16.03
C ILE A 422 -6.97 -0.09 -16.46
N ALA A 423 -6.02 0.04 -15.53
CA ALA A 423 -4.61 0.31 -15.88
C ALA A 423 -3.97 -0.90 -16.59
N ARG A 424 -4.25 -2.12 -16.13
CA ARG A 424 -3.79 -3.35 -16.80
C ARG A 424 -4.39 -3.52 -18.20
N LEU A 425 -5.64 -3.10 -18.39
CA LEU A 425 -6.30 -3.09 -19.68
C LEU A 425 -5.64 -2.06 -20.62
N ALA A 426 -5.38 -0.85 -20.14
CA ALA A 426 -4.67 0.18 -20.89
C ALA A 426 -3.27 -0.29 -21.32
N ASP A 427 -2.49 -0.90 -20.41
CA ASP A 427 -1.16 -1.47 -20.71
C ASP A 427 -1.26 -2.55 -21.82
N ARG A 428 -2.29 -3.40 -21.78
CA ARG A 428 -2.52 -4.43 -22.80
C ARG A 428 -2.89 -3.84 -24.16
N ILE A 429 -3.79 -2.85 -24.17
CA ILE A 429 -4.21 -2.16 -25.41
C ILE A 429 -3.01 -1.44 -26.02
N ALA A 430 -2.16 -0.79 -25.20
CA ALA A 430 -0.96 -0.11 -25.66
C ALA A 430 -0.01 -1.05 -26.43
N GLY A 431 0.18 -2.28 -25.96
CA GLY A 431 1.02 -3.27 -26.66
C GLY A 431 0.50 -3.63 -28.06
N TRP A 432 -0.80 -3.89 -28.19
CA TRP A 432 -1.44 -4.15 -29.49
C TRP A 432 -1.42 -2.93 -30.41
N PHE A 433 -1.61 -1.74 -29.85
CA PHE A 433 -1.52 -0.47 -30.56
C PHE A 433 -0.11 -0.24 -31.13
N VAL A 434 0.95 -0.48 -30.33
CA VAL A 434 2.34 -0.42 -30.80
C VAL A 434 2.60 -1.43 -31.91
N ALA A 435 2.10 -2.66 -31.77
CA ALA A 435 2.23 -3.67 -32.81
C ALA A 435 1.58 -3.21 -34.13
N ALA A 436 0.36 -2.67 -34.06
CA ALA A 436 -0.34 -2.13 -35.22
C ALA A 436 0.42 -0.97 -35.87
N ILE A 437 1.02 -0.07 -35.08
CA ILE A 437 1.85 1.03 -35.58
C ILE A 437 3.10 0.52 -36.31
N LEU A 438 3.79 -0.48 -35.76
CA LEU A 438 4.98 -1.03 -36.40
C LEU A 438 4.64 -1.71 -37.73
N VAL A 439 3.56 -2.49 -37.76
CA VAL A 439 3.05 -3.11 -39.01
C VAL A 439 2.65 -2.04 -40.02
N LEU A 440 1.93 -1.01 -39.58
CA LEU A 440 1.52 0.11 -40.44
C LEU A 440 2.75 0.87 -40.97
N GLY A 441 3.76 1.11 -40.13
CA GLY A 441 5.01 1.74 -40.53
C GLY A 441 5.74 0.95 -41.62
N VAL A 442 5.82 -0.38 -41.49
CA VAL A 442 6.37 -1.25 -42.52
C VAL A 442 5.54 -1.19 -43.81
N ALA A 443 4.21 -1.30 -43.71
CA ALA A 443 3.32 -1.26 -44.86
C ALA A 443 3.41 0.07 -45.63
N VAL A 444 3.40 1.20 -44.91
CA VAL A 444 3.57 2.54 -45.48
C VAL A 444 4.96 2.69 -46.11
N GLY A 445 5.99 2.17 -45.45
CA GLY A 445 7.36 2.15 -45.98
C GLY A 445 7.46 1.39 -47.29
N LEU A 446 6.86 0.20 -47.39
CA LEU A 446 6.85 -0.61 -48.61
C LEU A 446 6.04 0.05 -49.74
N ALA A 447 4.89 0.65 -49.43
CA ALA A 447 4.07 1.36 -50.41
C ALA A 447 4.83 2.56 -51.02
N TRP A 448 5.48 3.37 -50.17
CA TRP A 448 6.27 4.50 -50.65
C TRP A 448 7.58 4.10 -51.29
N TRP A 449 8.16 2.96 -50.91
CA TRP A 449 9.32 2.41 -51.62
C TRP A 449 9.01 2.16 -53.11
N GLY A 450 7.79 1.72 -53.43
CA GLY A 450 7.35 1.51 -54.80
C GLY A 450 6.92 2.77 -55.55
N ALA A 451 6.37 3.79 -54.86
CA ALA A 451 5.84 5.00 -55.48
C ALA A 451 6.83 6.19 -55.53
N GLY A 452 7.79 6.23 -54.60
CA GLY A 452 8.72 7.36 -54.39
C GLY A 452 9.68 7.10 -53.21
N PRO A 453 10.77 6.34 -53.42
CA PRO A 453 11.66 5.86 -52.35
C PRO A 453 12.32 7.00 -51.56
N GLU A 454 12.50 8.17 -52.18
CA GLU A 454 13.06 9.37 -51.55
C GLU A 454 12.20 9.91 -50.39
N ARG A 455 10.89 9.62 -50.38
CA ARG A 455 9.96 10.06 -49.32
C ARG A 455 9.69 8.98 -48.28
N ALA A 456 9.96 7.72 -48.60
CA ALA A 456 9.60 6.58 -47.76
C ALA A 456 10.16 6.71 -46.33
N PHE A 457 11.44 7.07 -46.20
CA PHE A 457 12.09 7.22 -44.90
C PHE A 457 11.43 8.32 -44.03
N THR A 458 11.22 9.51 -44.60
CA THR A 458 10.62 10.63 -43.86
C THR A 458 9.20 10.30 -43.41
N ILE A 459 8.41 9.64 -44.26
CA ILE A 459 7.03 9.28 -43.94
C ILE A 459 6.99 8.21 -42.83
N VAL A 460 7.82 7.17 -42.92
CA VAL A 460 7.92 6.13 -41.87
C VAL A 460 8.34 6.76 -40.54
N LEU A 461 9.35 7.65 -40.58
CA LEU A 461 9.79 8.37 -39.39
C LEU A 461 8.65 9.21 -38.78
N SER A 462 7.87 9.93 -39.59
CA SER A 462 6.70 10.67 -39.11
C SER A 462 5.65 9.76 -38.46
N VAL A 463 5.36 8.58 -39.04
CA VAL A 463 4.42 7.61 -38.45
C VAL A 463 4.91 7.11 -37.10
N LEU A 464 6.20 6.80 -36.96
CA LEU A 464 6.78 6.32 -35.70
C LEU A 464 6.79 7.40 -34.60
N VAL A 465 6.95 8.67 -34.97
CA VAL A 465 7.06 9.79 -34.01
C VAL A 465 5.67 10.28 -33.54
N VAL A 466 4.71 10.43 -34.46
CA VAL A 466 3.39 11.01 -34.15
C VAL A 466 2.55 10.13 -33.23
N THR A 467 2.79 8.82 -33.24
CA THR A 467 1.88 7.83 -32.66
C THR A 467 2.17 7.48 -31.20
N CYS A 468 3.02 8.21 -30.46
CA CYS A 468 3.27 7.87 -29.04
C CYS A 468 1.98 7.94 -28.20
N PRO A 469 1.51 6.82 -27.60
CA PRO A 469 0.35 6.83 -26.71
C PRO A 469 0.71 7.29 -25.28
N CYS A 470 1.75 8.12 -25.15
CA CYS A 470 2.36 8.56 -23.90
C CYS A 470 1.32 9.09 -22.88
N ALA A 471 0.30 9.83 -23.34
CA ALA A 471 -0.75 10.38 -22.47
C ALA A 471 -1.75 9.31 -21.97
N LEU A 472 -2.01 8.27 -22.77
CA LEU A 472 -2.99 7.23 -22.47
C LEU A 472 -2.53 6.35 -21.29
N SER A 473 -1.24 5.99 -21.24
CA SER A 473 -0.68 5.16 -20.17
C SER A 473 -0.63 5.88 -18.81
N LEU A 474 -0.62 7.22 -18.81
CA LEU A 474 -0.51 8.03 -17.59
C LEU A 474 -1.86 8.44 -17.01
N ALA A 475 -2.88 8.61 -17.84
CA ALA A 475 -4.16 9.17 -17.42
C ALA A 475 -4.76 8.42 -16.22
N THR A 476 -4.74 7.09 -16.26
CA THR A 476 -5.33 6.25 -15.20
C THR A 476 -4.55 6.30 -13.88
N PRO A 477 -3.22 6.02 -13.82
CA PRO A 477 -2.48 6.10 -12.56
C PRO A 477 -2.57 7.48 -11.91
N ALA A 478 -2.44 8.56 -12.70
CA ALA A 478 -2.53 9.91 -12.16
C ALA A 478 -3.91 10.20 -11.54
N ALA A 479 -4.99 9.80 -12.22
CA ALA A 479 -6.35 9.97 -11.70
C ALA A 479 -6.58 9.18 -10.41
N VAL A 480 -6.18 7.90 -10.37
CA VAL A 480 -6.38 7.03 -9.21
C VAL A 480 -5.57 7.50 -8.00
N THR A 481 -4.30 7.85 -8.18
CA THR A 481 -3.48 8.33 -7.07
C THR A 481 -3.99 9.68 -6.55
N THR A 482 -4.41 10.59 -7.43
CA THR A 482 -4.98 11.89 -7.02
C THR A 482 -6.30 11.71 -6.28
N ALA A 483 -7.19 10.84 -6.77
CA ALA A 483 -8.46 10.53 -6.12
C ALA A 483 -8.24 9.88 -4.75
N THR A 484 -7.32 8.92 -4.64
CA THR A 484 -6.96 8.28 -3.37
C THR A 484 -6.46 9.31 -2.36
N GLY A 485 -5.51 10.16 -2.73
CA GLY A 485 -5.02 11.21 -1.84
C GLY A 485 -6.08 12.23 -1.44
N ALA A 486 -7.04 12.56 -2.32
CA ALA A 486 -8.15 13.44 -2.00
C ALA A 486 -9.17 12.81 -1.04
N LEU A 487 -9.43 11.51 -1.17
CA LEU A 487 -10.31 10.75 -0.28
C LEU A 487 -9.69 10.58 1.11
N THR A 488 -8.40 10.26 1.19
CA THR A 488 -7.67 10.15 2.47
C THR A 488 -7.77 11.45 3.28
N ARG A 489 -7.63 12.62 2.64
CA ARG A 489 -7.78 13.93 3.31
C ARG A 489 -9.20 14.20 3.83
N ARG A 490 -10.18 13.38 3.47
CA ARG A 490 -11.57 13.44 3.92
C ARG A 490 -11.92 12.26 4.85
N GLY A 491 -10.93 11.56 5.39
CA GLY A 491 -11.15 10.38 6.24
C GLY A 491 -11.56 9.11 5.50
N LEU A 492 -11.54 9.10 4.15
CA LEU A 492 -11.93 7.95 3.33
C LEU A 492 -10.69 7.18 2.85
N LEU A 493 -10.45 6.02 3.46
CA LEU A 493 -9.31 5.18 3.12
C LEU A 493 -9.65 4.18 2.03
N VAL A 494 -9.04 4.35 0.85
CA VAL A 494 -9.10 3.37 -0.23
C VAL A 494 -8.09 2.28 0.07
N THR A 495 -8.55 1.04 0.26
CA THR A 495 -7.68 -0.11 0.61
C THR A 495 -7.21 -0.91 -0.61
N ARG A 496 -7.87 -0.75 -1.76
CA ARG A 496 -7.56 -1.48 -3.00
C ARG A 496 -7.76 -0.57 -4.20
N GLY A 497 -6.85 -0.61 -5.18
CA GLY A 497 -6.90 0.27 -6.35
C GLY A 497 -8.15 0.10 -7.24
N HIS A 498 -8.84 -1.05 -7.18
CA HIS A 498 -10.10 -1.29 -7.90
C HIS A 498 -11.36 -0.86 -7.12
N ALA A 499 -11.23 -0.47 -5.85
CA ALA A 499 -12.37 -0.09 -5.04
C ALA A 499 -13.08 1.14 -5.61
N LEU A 500 -12.33 2.12 -6.13
CA LEU A 500 -12.90 3.31 -6.79
C LEU A 500 -13.69 2.96 -8.06
N GLU A 501 -13.17 2.02 -8.86
CA GLU A 501 -13.87 1.53 -10.07
C GLU A 501 -15.15 0.78 -9.69
N THR A 502 -15.10 -0.02 -8.63
CA THR A 502 -16.22 -0.80 -8.14
C THR A 502 -17.30 0.11 -7.55
N LEU A 503 -16.90 1.07 -6.72
CA LEU A 503 -17.77 2.07 -6.12
C LEU A 503 -18.50 2.89 -7.19
N ALA A 504 -17.80 3.31 -8.24
CA ALA A 504 -18.40 4.05 -9.35
C ALA A 504 -19.43 3.25 -10.17
N ARG A 505 -19.46 1.91 -10.03
CA ARG A 505 -20.43 1.02 -10.70
C ARG A 505 -21.41 0.36 -9.74
N THR A 506 -21.35 0.74 -8.46
CA THR A 506 -22.19 0.15 -7.43
C THR A 506 -23.64 0.56 -7.65
N THR A 507 -24.55 -0.41 -7.53
CA THR A 507 -25.99 -0.21 -7.63
C THR A 507 -26.69 -0.47 -6.31
N HIS A 508 -26.10 -1.31 -5.45
CA HIS A 508 -26.62 -1.68 -4.13
C HIS A 508 -25.58 -1.35 -3.06
N MET A 509 -26.04 -0.76 -1.95
CA MET A 509 -25.23 -0.61 -0.74
C MET A 509 -25.85 -1.43 0.37
N VAL A 510 -25.06 -2.37 0.88
CA VAL A 510 -25.45 -3.26 1.96
C VAL A 510 -24.78 -2.77 3.24
N PHE A 511 -25.59 -2.49 4.26
CA PHE A 511 -25.15 -2.00 5.55
C PHE A 511 -25.28 -3.08 6.61
N ASP A 512 -24.25 -3.21 7.43
CA ASP A 512 -24.42 -3.85 8.73
C ASP A 512 -25.15 -2.88 9.66
N LYS A 513 -25.90 -3.40 10.63
CA LYS A 513 -26.59 -2.52 11.60
C LYS A 513 -25.61 -1.99 12.64
N THR A 514 -25.09 -2.91 13.45
CA THR A 514 -24.35 -2.61 14.68
C THR A 514 -23.01 -1.97 14.37
N GLY A 515 -22.76 -0.78 14.92
CA GLY A 515 -21.50 -0.04 14.77
C GLY A 515 -21.33 0.68 13.42
N THR A 516 -22.13 0.34 12.40
CA THR A 516 -22.14 1.04 11.09
C THR A 516 -23.26 2.07 11.05
N LEU A 517 -24.53 1.65 11.11
CA LEU A 517 -25.68 2.56 11.13
C LEU A 517 -25.98 3.07 12.54
N THR A 518 -25.55 2.32 13.55
CA THR A 518 -25.71 2.66 14.97
C THR A 518 -24.36 3.01 15.61
N GLU A 519 -24.42 3.59 16.81
CA GLU A 519 -23.23 4.00 17.57
C GLU A 519 -22.39 2.80 18.05
N GLY A 520 -22.96 1.60 18.07
CA GLY A 520 -22.31 0.38 18.58
C GLY A 520 -22.18 0.41 20.11
N ARG A 521 -22.96 1.28 20.76
CA ARG A 521 -22.99 1.45 22.22
C ARG A 521 -24.38 1.11 22.71
N LEU A 522 -24.48 0.07 23.54
CA LEU A 522 -25.73 -0.28 24.16
C LEU A 522 -26.11 0.81 25.15
N VAL A 523 -27.36 1.28 25.06
CA VAL A 523 -27.96 2.24 25.99
C VAL A 523 -29.23 1.67 26.56
N LEU A 524 -29.52 2.05 27.81
CA LEU A 524 -30.81 1.74 28.43
C LEU A 524 -31.86 2.72 27.89
N GLU A 525 -32.80 2.22 27.09
CA GLU A 525 -33.85 3.04 26.47
C GLU A 525 -35.06 3.20 27.37
N ALA A 526 -35.47 2.12 28.03
CA ALA A 526 -36.61 2.13 28.92
C ALA A 526 -36.47 1.10 30.05
N VAL A 527 -37.09 1.40 31.18
CA VAL A 527 -37.25 0.46 32.31
C VAL A 527 -38.73 0.27 32.57
N HIS A 528 -39.17 -0.98 32.52
CA HIS A 528 -40.54 -1.37 32.84
C HIS A 528 -40.55 -2.10 34.16
N VAL A 529 -41.01 -1.42 35.21
CA VAL A 529 -41.20 -2.05 36.52
C VAL A 529 -42.51 -2.82 36.50
N LEU A 530 -42.45 -4.14 36.69
CA LEU A 530 -43.60 -5.04 36.61
C LEU A 530 -44.22 -5.33 37.97
N ARG A 531 -43.43 -5.24 39.06
CA ARG A 531 -43.92 -5.48 40.42
C ARG A 531 -44.31 -4.17 41.09
N GLU A 532 -45.57 -4.11 41.54
CA GLU A 532 -46.12 -2.95 42.26
C GLU A 532 -45.31 -2.63 43.52
N GLY A 533 -45.10 -1.34 43.78
CA GLY A 533 -44.41 -0.85 44.99
C GLY A 533 -42.88 -0.80 44.90
N LEU A 534 -42.27 -1.16 43.77
CA LEU A 534 -40.83 -0.96 43.53
C LEU A 534 -40.56 0.35 42.80
N ALA A 535 -39.55 1.07 43.28
CA ALA A 535 -39.04 2.27 42.61
C ALA A 535 -38.09 1.90 41.46
N THR A 536 -38.14 2.65 40.37
CA THR A 536 -37.28 2.46 39.19
C THR A 536 -35.80 2.50 39.55
N GLU A 537 -35.41 3.42 40.44
CA GLU A 537 -34.04 3.59 40.91
C GLU A 537 -33.54 2.34 41.64
N ARG A 538 -34.44 1.64 42.36
CA ARG A 538 -34.08 0.42 43.09
C ARG A 538 -33.82 -0.74 42.13
N VAL A 539 -34.65 -0.92 41.09
CA VAL A 539 -34.43 -2.00 40.12
C VAL A 539 -33.21 -1.73 39.25
N GLN A 540 -32.93 -0.47 38.88
CA GLN A 540 -31.70 -0.08 38.20
C GLN A 540 -30.47 -0.36 39.06
N ALA A 541 -30.50 0.01 40.35
CA ALA A 541 -29.42 -0.28 41.27
C ALA A 541 -29.18 -1.79 41.43
N LEU A 542 -30.23 -2.61 41.51
CA LEU A 542 -30.10 -4.07 41.56
C LEU A 542 -29.47 -4.63 40.28
N ALA A 543 -29.93 -4.21 39.11
CA ALA A 543 -29.40 -4.66 37.82
C ALA A 543 -27.92 -4.26 37.63
N ALA A 544 -27.59 -2.99 37.88
CA ALA A 544 -26.21 -2.49 37.79
C ALA A 544 -25.28 -3.16 38.82
N SER A 545 -25.80 -3.54 39.99
CA SER A 545 -25.00 -4.24 41.01
C SER A 545 -24.68 -5.68 40.60
N LEU A 546 -25.64 -6.38 40.00
CA LEU A 546 -25.46 -7.76 39.51
C LEU A 546 -24.45 -7.83 38.35
N GLU A 547 -24.38 -6.80 37.51
CA GLU A 547 -23.47 -6.72 36.36
C GLU A 547 -22.15 -5.99 36.66
N ARG A 548 -21.89 -5.57 37.90
CA ARG A 548 -20.70 -4.79 38.25
C ARG A 548 -19.38 -5.42 37.80
N ASP A 549 -19.26 -6.74 37.94
CA ASP A 549 -18.03 -7.49 37.66
C ASP A 549 -18.01 -8.07 36.23
N SER A 550 -18.95 -7.65 35.37
CA SER A 550 -19.12 -8.14 34.01
C SER A 550 -18.47 -7.19 33.01
N GLU A 551 -17.68 -7.74 32.09
CA GLU A 551 -17.10 -6.98 30.97
C GLU A 551 -18.07 -6.84 29.79
N HIS A 552 -19.30 -7.35 29.91
CA HIS A 552 -20.29 -7.30 28.85
C HIS A 552 -20.75 -5.84 28.59
N PRO A 553 -20.92 -5.40 27.33
CA PRO A 553 -21.36 -4.03 27.01
C PRO A 553 -22.67 -3.59 27.71
N LEU A 554 -23.53 -4.56 28.06
CA LEU A 554 -24.74 -4.37 28.86
C LEU A 554 -24.46 -3.81 30.26
N ALA A 555 -23.37 -4.23 30.90
CA ALA A 555 -23.01 -3.81 32.25
C ALA A 555 -22.77 -2.30 32.32
N ARG A 556 -22.08 -1.76 31.30
CA ARG A 556 -21.87 -0.30 31.15
C ARG A 556 -23.19 0.44 30.99
N ALA A 557 -24.07 -0.02 30.10
CA ALA A 557 -25.37 0.61 29.86
C ALA A 557 -26.22 0.71 31.14
N LEU A 558 -26.23 -0.35 31.95
CA LEU A 558 -26.97 -0.39 33.22
C LEU A 558 -26.28 0.44 34.32
N SER A 559 -24.96 0.43 34.37
CA SER A 559 -24.19 1.22 35.34
C SER A 559 -24.32 2.73 35.08
N GLU A 560 -24.26 3.16 33.82
CA GLU A 560 -24.42 4.57 33.44
C GLU A 560 -25.83 5.09 33.74
N ALA A 561 -26.84 4.24 33.56
CA ALA A 561 -28.23 4.57 33.87
C ALA A 561 -28.55 4.55 35.38
N CYS A 562 -27.65 4.02 36.22
CA CYS A 562 -27.86 3.93 37.66
C CYS A 562 -27.42 5.23 38.36
N ALA A 563 -28.38 6.07 38.75
CA ALA A 563 -28.11 7.27 39.56
C ALA A 563 -27.85 6.97 41.06
N GLY A 564 -28.18 5.75 41.52
CA GLY A 564 -28.10 5.34 42.92
C GLY A 564 -26.78 4.65 43.31
N SER A 565 -26.58 4.46 44.61
CA SER A 565 -25.46 3.66 45.11
C SER A 565 -25.68 2.18 44.82
N LEU A 566 -24.67 1.55 44.22
CA LEU A 566 -24.62 0.11 44.00
C LEU A 566 -24.66 -0.66 45.33
N VAL A 567 -25.30 -1.81 45.32
CA VAL A 567 -25.53 -2.69 46.48
C VAL A 567 -24.51 -3.84 46.45
N ALA A 568 -24.14 -4.35 47.62
CA ALA A 568 -23.25 -5.51 47.71
C ALA A 568 -23.95 -6.77 47.19
N VAL A 569 -23.31 -7.46 46.24
CA VAL A 569 -23.75 -8.75 45.72
C VAL A 569 -22.88 -9.85 46.30
N ALA A 570 -23.49 -10.85 46.92
CA ALA A 570 -22.82 -12.06 47.38
C ALA A 570 -22.97 -13.19 46.35
N ALA A 571 -21.89 -13.95 46.16
CA ALA A 571 -21.83 -15.08 45.24
C ALA A 571 -22.34 -14.77 43.80
N PRO A 572 -21.83 -13.71 43.13
CA PRO A 572 -22.18 -13.45 41.74
C PRO A 572 -21.73 -14.62 40.85
N ARG A 573 -22.59 -15.01 39.92
CA ARG A 573 -22.32 -16.07 38.94
C ARG A 573 -22.85 -15.65 37.58
N SER A 574 -21.95 -15.62 36.59
CA SER A 574 -22.32 -15.42 35.19
C SER A 574 -22.57 -16.78 34.52
N VAL A 575 -23.66 -16.88 33.77
CA VAL A 575 -24.03 -18.03 32.94
C VAL A 575 -23.91 -17.58 31.49
N PRO A 576 -22.86 -18.02 30.76
CA PRO A 576 -22.61 -17.59 29.40
C PRO A 576 -23.82 -17.77 28.48
N GLY A 577 -24.14 -16.72 27.72
CA GLY A 577 -25.27 -16.71 26.79
C GLY A 577 -26.66 -16.64 27.43
N GLN A 578 -26.75 -16.50 28.76
CA GLN A 578 -28.03 -16.48 29.47
C GLN A 578 -28.20 -15.26 30.38
N GLY A 579 -27.23 -14.95 31.26
CA GLY A 579 -27.33 -13.84 32.21
C GLY A 579 -26.45 -14.00 33.46
N VAL A 580 -26.71 -13.17 34.46
CA VAL A 580 -26.02 -13.16 35.76
C VAL A 580 -26.99 -13.42 36.92
N GLU A 581 -26.53 -14.14 37.94
CA GLU A 581 -27.27 -14.35 39.19
C GLU A 581 -26.41 -13.98 40.42
N GLY A 582 -27.05 -13.56 41.50
CA GLY A 582 -26.36 -13.18 42.73
C GLY A 582 -27.32 -13.00 43.91
N ILE A 583 -26.78 -12.85 45.12
CA ILE A 583 -27.55 -12.68 46.35
C ILE A 583 -27.40 -11.25 46.86
N ILE A 584 -28.52 -10.53 47.02
CA ILE A 584 -28.57 -9.16 47.55
C ILE A 584 -29.54 -9.16 48.72
N ASP A 585 -29.12 -8.63 49.88
CA ASP A 585 -29.94 -8.58 51.09
C ASP A 585 -30.55 -9.95 51.50
N GLY A 586 -29.81 -11.04 51.25
CA GLY A 586 -30.25 -12.41 51.54
C GLY A 586 -31.24 -13.02 50.53
N ARG A 587 -31.58 -12.30 49.45
CA ARG A 587 -32.47 -12.77 48.38
C ARG A 587 -31.68 -13.03 47.10
N ARG A 588 -32.05 -14.08 46.37
CA ARG A 588 -31.43 -14.40 45.08
C ARG A 588 -32.11 -13.62 43.96
N TYR A 589 -31.30 -13.01 43.11
CA TYR A 589 -31.72 -12.27 41.93
C TYR A 589 -31.08 -12.84 40.66
N ARG A 590 -31.81 -12.75 39.56
CA ARG A 590 -31.35 -13.10 38.20
C ARG A 590 -31.59 -11.93 37.26
N LEU A 591 -30.60 -11.61 36.44
CA LEU A 591 -30.68 -10.65 35.36
C LEU A 591 -30.26 -11.35 34.06
N GLY A 592 -31.11 -11.38 33.03
CA GLY A 592 -30.74 -12.02 31.76
C GLY A 592 -31.89 -12.22 30.79
N SER A 593 -31.72 -13.21 29.91
CA SER A 593 -32.70 -13.60 28.89
C SER A 593 -34.04 -14.09 29.48
N ASP A 594 -35.06 -14.10 28.63
CA ASP A 594 -36.39 -14.66 28.91
C ASP A 594 -36.32 -16.07 29.51
N ARG A 595 -35.54 -16.95 28.88
CA ARG A 595 -35.36 -18.35 29.32
C ARG A 595 -34.69 -18.46 30.68
N PHE A 596 -33.68 -17.62 30.93
CA PHE A 596 -32.90 -17.66 32.16
C PHE A 596 -33.72 -17.28 33.40
N VAL A 597 -34.60 -16.30 33.23
CA VAL A 597 -35.53 -15.86 34.28
C VAL A 597 -36.73 -16.80 34.43
N ALA A 598 -37.23 -17.35 33.32
CA ALA A 598 -38.37 -18.27 33.32
C ALA A 598 -38.12 -19.58 34.08
N GLU A 599 -36.87 -19.99 34.30
CA GLU A 599 -36.51 -21.15 35.13
C GLU A 599 -37.03 -21.05 36.58
N TRP A 600 -37.29 -19.84 37.10
CA TRP A 600 -37.93 -19.64 38.42
C TRP A 600 -39.46 -19.71 38.38
N GLY A 601 -40.03 -20.26 37.32
CA GLY A 601 -41.47 -20.52 37.20
C GLY A 601 -42.32 -19.29 36.88
N THR A 602 -41.70 -18.14 36.63
CA THR A 602 -42.38 -16.91 36.25
C THR A 602 -41.90 -16.47 34.88
N ALA A 603 -42.72 -16.67 33.85
CA ALA A 603 -42.41 -16.16 32.52
C ALA A 603 -42.51 -14.63 32.52
N PRO A 604 -41.53 -13.90 31.96
CA PRO A 604 -41.71 -12.48 31.70
C PRO A 604 -42.88 -12.24 30.74
N PRO A 605 -43.54 -11.07 30.81
CA PRO A 605 -44.55 -10.70 29.82
C PRO A 605 -43.94 -10.71 28.42
N GLU A 606 -44.77 -10.93 27.40
CA GLU A 606 -44.31 -10.90 26.01
C GLU A 606 -43.62 -9.55 25.76
N PRO A 607 -42.30 -9.56 25.44
CA PRO A 607 -41.59 -8.33 25.12
C PRO A 607 -42.20 -7.69 23.88
N ASP A 608 -42.29 -6.36 23.85
CA ASP A 608 -42.51 -5.67 22.58
C ASP A 608 -41.34 -6.01 21.64
N ASP A 609 -41.66 -6.34 20.39
CA ASP A 609 -40.73 -6.84 19.39
C ASP A 609 -39.76 -5.76 18.87
N THR A 610 -39.97 -4.52 19.30
CA THR A 610 -39.21 -3.32 18.91
C THR A 610 -37.86 -3.16 19.61
N ALA A 611 -37.63 -3.85 20.74
CA ALA A 611 -36.40 -3.69 21.55
C ALA A 611 -35.80 -5.02 22.03
N SER A 612 -34.53 -5.00 22.40
CA SER A 612 -33.88 -6.15 23.05
C SER A 612 -34.07 -6.06 24.57
N TRP A 613 -34.86 -6.98 25.13
CA TRP A 613 -35.21 -6.96 26.55
C TRP A 613 -34.31 -7.85 27.40
N VAL A 614 -33.86 -7.30 28.53
CA VAL A 614 -33.20 -8.03 29.61
C VAL A 614 -34.10 -7.98 30.85
N TRP A 615 -34.31 -9.11 31.51
CA TRP A 615 -35.27 -9.25 32.59
C TRP A 615 -34.57 -9.41 33.93
N LEU A 616 -35.05 -8.71 34.95
CA LEU A 616 -34.66 -8.87 36.35
C LEU A 616 -35.76 -9.60 37.11
N ALA A 617 -35.40 -10.63 37.86
CA ALA A 617 -36.32 -11.39 38.71
C ALA A 617 -35.69 -11.77 40.05
N ASP A 618 -36.56 -12.07 41.02
CA ASP A 618 -36.24 -12.80 42.24
C ASP A 618 -37.03 -14.12 42.30
N GLU A 619 -36.86 -14.88 43.38
CA GLU A 619 -37.56 -16.17 43.58
C GLU A 619 -39.10 -16.04 43.61
N ALA A 620 -39.65 -14.84 43.79
CA ALA A 620 -41.10 -14.57 43.75
C ALA A 620 -41.59 -14.13 42.36
N GLY A 621 -40.69 -13.97 41.39
CA GLY A 621 -41.00 -13.70 39.98
C GLY A 621 -40.34 -12.45 39.41
N VAL A 622 -40.78 -12.06 38.21
CA VAL A 622 -40.18 -10.95 37.45
C VAL A 622 -40.46 -9.61 38.14
N LEU A 623 -39.41 -8.80 38.26
CA LEU A 623 -39.41 -7.49 38.92
C LEU A 623 -39.50 -6.37 37.89
N ALA A 624 -38.66 -6.43 36.86
CA ALA A 624 -38.56 -5.39 35.83
C ALA A 624 -37.97 -5.93 34.52
N GLY A 625 -38.30 -5.25 33.42
CA GLY A 625 -37.65 -5.39 32.12
C GLY A 625 -36.84 -4.14 31.76
N PHE A 626 -35.67 -4.35 31.17
CA PHE A 626 -34.76 -3.31 30.70
C PHE A 626 -34.69 -3.41 29.18
N ALA A 627 -35.21 -2.40 28.50
CA ALA A 627 -35.11 -2.29 27.05
C ALA A 627 -33.73 -1.73 26.71
N ILE A 628 -32.94 -2.55 26.03
CA ILE A 628 -31.59 -2.22 25.61
C ILE A 628 -31.61 -2.03 24.11
N GLY A 629 -31.14 -0.87 23.67
CA GLY A 629 -31.03 -0.53 22.27
C GLY A 629 -29.65 -0.04 21.92
N ASP A 630 -29.44 0.10 20.63
CA ASP A 630 -28.26 0.73 20.05
C ASP A 630 -28.78 1.83 19.11
N ARG A 631 -28.49 3.08 19.48
CA ARG A 631 -29.09 4.23 18.79
C ARG A 631 -28.52 4.37 17.39
N PRO A 632 -29.36 4.67 16.38
CA PRO A 632 -28.87 5.10 15.09
C PRO A 632 -27.99 6.34 15.23
N ARG A 633 -26.95 6.43 14.42
CA ARG A 633 -26.11 7.63 14.36
C ARG A 633 -26.94 8.81 13.87
N ALA A 634 -26.68 10.00 14.42
CA ALA A 634 -27.42 11.21 14.08
C ALA A 634 -27.37 11.53 12.57
N GLU A 635 -26.24 11.22 11.92
CA GLU A 635 -26.00 11.41 10.49
C GLU A 635 -26.56 10.31 9.59
N ALA A 636 -26.96 9.15 10.14
CA ALA A 636 -27.33 7.98 9.36
C ALA A 636 -28.53 8.23 8.45
N ALA A 637 -29.59 8.88 8.97
CA ALA A 637 -30.80 9.14 8.20
C ALA A 637 -30.53 10.06 6.99
N ALA A 638 -29.75 11.13 7.20
CA ALA A 638 -29.36 12.04 6.13
C ALA A 638 -28.46 11.35 5.08
N ALA A 639 -27.56 10.47 5.53
CA ALA A 639 -26.70 9.69 4.63
C ALA A 639 -27.53 8.72 3.77
N MET A 640 -28.48 7.98 4.37
CA MET A 640 -29.34 7.05 3.61
C MET A 640 -30.18 7.79 2.58
N GLN A 641 -30.75 8.96 2.94
CA GLN A 641 -31.49 9.79 2.00
C GLN A 641 -30.62 10.22 0.81
N ALA A 642 -29.40 10.71 1.07
CA ALA A 642 -28.49 11.13 0.00
C ALA A 642 -28.13 9.96 -0.96
N LEU A 643 -27.94 8.74 -0.42
CA LEU A 643 -27.67 7.56 -1.25
C LEU A 643 -28.87 7.14 -2.09
N ARG A 644 -30.10 7.26 -1.56
CA ARG A 644 -31.33 7.02 -2.33
C ARG A 644 -31.50 8.04 -3.46
N GLU A 645 -31.18 9.31 -3.22
CA GLU A 645 -31.20 10.37 -4.24
C GLU A 645 -30.19 10.10 -5.37
N MET A 646 -29.09 9.38 -5.09
CA MET A 646 -28.15 8.88 -6.10
C MET A 646 -28.67 7.66 -6.88
N GLY A 647 -29.85 7.14 -6.55
CA GLY A 647 -30.47 5.99 -7.20
C GLY A 647 -29.92 4.63 -6.75
N LEU A 648 -29.26 4.56 -5.58
CA LEU A 648 -28.74 3.32 -5.03
C LEU A 648 -29.82 2.57 -4.25
N GLN A 649 -29.81 1.24 -4.35
CA GLN A 649 -30.67 0.35 -3.56
C GLN A 649 -29.99 0.08 -2.22
N LEU A 650 -30.71 0.34 -1.12
CA LEU A 650 -30.18 0.20 0.23
C LEU A 650 -30.72 -1.08 0.87
N VAL A 651 -29.80 -1.90 1.38
CA VAL A 651 -30.11 -3.15 2.07
C VAL A 651 -29.47 -3.13 3.45
N MET A 652 -30.18 -3.57 4.49
CA MET A 652 -29.60 -3.76 5.82
C MET A 652 -29.59 -5.23 6.21
N LEU A 653 -28.43 -5.75 6.61
CA LEU A 653 -28.26 -7.11 7.13
C LEU A 653 -27.89 -7.05 8.60
N SER A 654 -28.60 -7.82 9.44
CA SER A 654 -28.39 -7.82 10.89
C SER A 654 -28.46 -9.23 11.49
N GLY A 655 -27.68 -9.44 12.54
CA GLY A 655 -27.80 -10.64 13.39
C GLY A 655 -28.95 -10.55 14.40
N ASP A 656 -29.49 -9.35 14.60
CA ASP A 656 -30.56 -9.09 15.56
C ASP A 656 -31.89 -9.67 15.11
N ARG A 657 -32.85 -9.71 16.02
CA ARG A 657 -34.23 -10.09 15.70
C ARG A 657 -34.76 -9.23 14.56
N GLU A 658 -35.54 -9.85 13.68
CA GLU A 658 -36.08 -9.24 12.47
C GLU A 658 -36.89 -7.97 12.75
N ALA A 659 -37.69 -7.96 13.82
CA ALA A 659 -38.46 -6.78 14.21
C ALA A 659 -37.59 -5.59 14.67
N VAL A 660 -36.51 -5.86 15.41
CA VAL A 660 -35.54 -4.81 15.84
C VAL A 660 -34.80 -4.25 14.62
N ALA A 661 -34.43 -5.11 13.68
CA ALA A 661 -33.85 -4.66 12.41
C ALA A 661 -34.86 -3.84 11.59
N ALA A 662 -36.10 -4.29 11.48
CA ALA A 662 -37.15 -3.58 10.74
C ALA A 662 -37.47 -2.20 11.32
N ALA A 663 -37.45 -2.05 12.64
CA ALA A 663 -37.64 -0.75 13.31
C ALA A 663 -36.56 0.26 12.89
N VAL A 664 -35.28 -0.14 12.96
CA VAL A 664 -34.14 0.71 12.56
C VAL A 664 -34.16 1.01 11.05
N ALA A 665 -34.48 0.01 10.22
CA ALA A 665 -34.61 0.20 8.77
C ALA A 665 -35.72 1.22 8.44
N SER A 666 -36.86 1.13 9.11
CA SER A 666 -37.98 2.06 8.92
C SER A 666 -37.61 3.47 9.33
N GLU A 667 -36.88 3.65 10.44
CA GLU A 667 -36.42 4.96 10.90
C GLU A 667 -35.43 5.60 9.90
N LEU A 668 -34.54 4.79 9.33
CA LEU A 668 -33.52 5.24 8.38
C LEU A 668 -33.99 5.25 6.91
N GLY A 669 -35.22 4.81 6.65
CA GLY A 669 -35.78 4.72 5.30
C GLY A 669 -35.03 3.73 4.41
N ILE A 670 -34.72 2.55 4.89
CA ILE A 670 -34.08 1.45 4.14
C ILE A 670 -35.17 0.49 3.63
N ASP A 671 -35.16 0.19 2.33
CA ASP A 671 -36.25 -0.53 1.66
C ASP A 671 -36.21 -2.06 1.89
N GLU A 672 -35.01 -2.63 2.09
CA GLU A 672 -34.81 -4.06 2.26
C GLU A 672 -34.01 -4.36 3.54
N VAL A 673 -34.55 -5.23 4.39
CA VAL A 673 -33.95 -5.60 5.69
C VAL A 673 -34.04 -7.10 5.92
N HIS A 674 -32.95 -7.69 6.39
CA HIS A 674 -32.89 -9.10 6.78
C HIS A 674 -32.28 -9.24 8.18
N GLY A 675 -33.06 -9.79 9.11
CA GLY A 675 -32.62 -10.07 10.48
C GLY A 675 -32.29 -11.55 10.72
N ARG A 676 -31.75 -11.85 11.91
CA ARG A 676 -31.36 -13.19 12.39
C ARG A 676 -30.35 -13.91 11.49
N LEU A 677 -29.49 -13.16 10.82
CA LEU A 677 -28.45 -13.72 9.97
C LEU A 677 -27.18 -14.04 10.76
N SER A 678 -26.68 -15.27 10.63
CA SER A 678 -25.33 -15.63 11.07
C SER A 678 -24.28 -14.97 10.15
N PRO A 679 -23.00 -14.86 10.58
CA PRO A 679 -21.94 -14.32 9.73
C PRO A 679 -21.83 -14.97 8.35
N ASP A 680 -22.02 -16.30 8.25
CA ASP A 680 -21.99 -17.03 6.97
C ASP A 680 -23.25 -16.81 6.10
N ALA A 681 -24.34 -16.34 6.72
CA ALA A 681 -25.62 -16.09 6.05
C ALA A 681 -25.77 -14.62 5.61
N LYS A 682 -24.96 -13.72 6.17
CA LYS A 682 -24.76 -12.36 5.66
C LYS A 682 -23.84 -12.40 4.45
#